data_AF-A0A6M1RHI4-F1
#
_entry.id   AF-A0A6M1RHI4-F1
#
_cell.length_a   1.000
_cell.length_b   1.000
_cell.length_c   1.000
_cell.angle_alpha   90.00
_cell.angle_beta   90.00
_cell.angle_gamma   90.00
#
_symmetry.space_group_name_H-M   'P 1'
#
loop_
_entity.id
_entity.type
_entity.pdbx_description
1 polymer ?
#
loop_
_entity_poly.entity_id
_entity_poly.type
_entity_poly.pdbx_seq_one_letter_code
_entity_poly.pdbx_strand_id
1 'polypeptide(L)'
;MNQPHKKPGIGRIRRIRGVERITRLSSALLTFWAVTVVAEPPAFWSWAERPPMGWNSWDCFGTTVTEDQTRAQADVMASLLKPHGWEYIVVDIQWYEPKARGYGYREGAELCMDPWGRLWPATNRFPSSANGAGFKPLADYIHGLGLKFGVHLMRGIPRQAVHRNTPIKDSPWHARDIADTQRICPWNPDMYGVNPEHPGAQAWYDSVFRLLAQWGVDYVKVDDISRPYHDHEGEIELIRRALDRCGRPMVLSLSPGETALTAGDHVVRHANLWRISDDFWDNWPALWEQFERLHQWTPFRGPGHWPDADMLPLGVLEFGTRTTRFTRDEQITLMTLWAIARSPLMFGGDLTRLDEWTLSLLTNREVLAVNQHSTGNRQWFRQGDLIAWTADVPGTADRYLALFHAPPPRRIQPDAALWQSPIVNRQTPGQGVDVDVPLHGARELYLVVTDAGDDIFGDHANWVEPRILTSTGELALIQLPWRSAQTGWGRVAIGRDAGGGPMRVGGRTITNGIGTHALSILAYDLPQGARRFRAFAALDDEGVRLDRGATVRFLVFTNDPLALPPPRTITVDLAGLGFRGPVRVRDLWTQQDLGRFEGRFAREVPPHGAALLRLTPLSSAAAAPTGPGAKELRAGAQQARTRSGQEPPQAVFGQHLDRGLVAFVLTNGHVFSSWRLLLSDPPGVQFVLERSPDGRSNWTPVHSEPLTNRCNWTDTTAEGRRWYYRVQALGPDGVARPSTPVRAEPVEGPTAFRRIRLQGNYRFDKVGIADLDGDGALDFVIKQPHQVSDPGVWRPSEDTFKLEAYRSDGTFLWRRDLGWNIEQGVWWSPMLVYDLDGDGRAEVAVKTAPTDVDYRDSTGRVTSGPEWCSILDGLTGREIARVDWPARGNVTDWGDANNNRASRHLMGVAYLDGRKPSLLLMRGTYTKMVVHAYNLVQGRLVPVWQWCGDDERPPVRGQGMHGVHTVDLDGDGCDEIVLGAAVLRSTGRILWNLGMGHPDAVYVSDILPHRHGLEIIYGFETRQTRNGICLVDARTGRLIWGCEHPTEHVHSQGMFGDFDPDNPGPEFYVGEKFKPDRWTYSARDGRLLRQEELGSLSPYALWWDDGWTRWVAVRGQIGPYHQPPRDTYEGRVVAVGDVLGDWREELITCVPGELRIYTTTRPSTVRRVCWLEDRAYRTGLAHAAMGYLYPPQPVGSWVPAPQR
;
A
#
# COMPACT_ATOMS: atom_id res chain seq x y z
N MET A 1 -59.25 -31.94 -9.43
CA MET A 1 -59.89 -32.61 -10.58
C MET A 1 -58.80 -33.16 -11.49
N ASN A 2 -58.83 -34.47 -11.69
CA ASN A 2 -58.21 -35.29 -12.75
C ASN A 2 -56.71 -35.14 -13.11
N GLN A 3 -55.96 -36.12 -12.59
CA GLN A 3 -54.91 -36.94 -13.24
C GLN A 3 -55.15 -37.27 -14.75
N PRO A 4 -54.24 -37.95 -15.53
CA PRO A 4 -53.01 -38.67 -15.11
C PRO A 4 -51.79 -38.76 -16.12
N HIS A 5 -50.74 -39.48 -15.65
CA HIS A 5 -49.90 -40.51 -16.33
C HIS A 5 -48.44 -40.26 -16.81
N LYS A 6 -47.50 -40.75 -15.98
CA LYS A 6 -46.54 -41.88 -16.16
C LYS A 6 -45.82 -42.12 -17.52
N LYS A 7 -44.47 -42.07 -17.48
CA LYS A 7 -43.39 -43.09 -17.81
C LYS A 7 -43.75 -44.27 -18.75
N PRO A 8 -42.81 -44.86 -19.54
CA PRO A 8 -41.53 -45.43 -19.03
C PRO A 8 -40.31 -45.51 -19.98
N GLY A 9 -39.16 -45.97 -19.45
CA GLY A 9 -37.97 -46.38 -20.20
C GLY A 9 -37.97 -47.88 -20.60
N ILE A 10 -36.75 -48.43 -20.80
CA ILE A 10 -36.34 -49.80 -21.19
C ILE A 10 -35.88 -49.85 -22.68
N GLY A 11 -34.71 -50.38 -23.08
CA GLY A 11 -33.61 -51.01 -22.35
C GLY A 11 -32.62 -51.73 -23.31
N ARG A 12 -31.51 -52.23 -22.72
CA ARG A 12 -30.58 -53.29 -23.19
C ARG A 12 -29.75 -52.97 -24.45
N ILE A 13 -28.44 -53.26 -24.52
CA ILE A 13 -27.82 -54.60 -24.46
C ILE A 13 -26.37 -54.51 -23.93
N ARG A 14 -26.04 -55.38 -22.96
CA ARG A 14 -24.71 -55.97 -22.73
C ARG A 14 -24.69 -57.32 -23.46
N ARG A 15 -23.58 -57.70 -24.12
CA ARG A 15 -22.73 -58.86 -23.74
C ARG A 15 -21.75 -59.34 -24.86
N ILE A 16 -20.46 -59.33 -24.50
CA ILE A 16 -19.46 -60.44 -24.49
C ILE A 16 -18.99 -61.05 -25.84
N ARG A 17 -17.67 -61.04 -26.11
CA ARG A 17 -16.73 -62.22 -26.07
C ARG A 17 -15.36 -61.93 -26.71
N GLY A 18 -14.35 -61.81 -25.86
CA GLY A 18 -13.28 -62.79 -25.67
C GLY A 18 -12.46 -63.31 -26.86
N VAL A 19 -11.18 -62.92 -26.87
CA VAL A 19 -9.94 -63.74 -26.95
C VAL A 19 -9.87 -64.85 -28.01
N GLU A 20 -8.90 -64.76 -28.93
CA GLU A 20 -7.76 -65.71 -29.01
C GLU A 20 -6.66 -65.25 -29.99
N ARG A 21 -5.41 -65.49 -29.56
CA ARG A 21 -4.15 -65.31 -30.30
C ARG A 21 -4.07 -66.32 -31.46
N ILE A 22 -3.31 -66.00 -32.51
CA ILE A 22 -2.21 -66.86 -33.02
C ILE A 22 -1.30 -66.03 -33.96
N THR A 23 -0.02 -66.07 -33.63
CA THR A 23 1.19 -65.68 -34.35
C THR A 23 1.28 -66.22 -35.79
N ARG A 24 1.82 -65.44 -36.74
CA ARG A 24 3.14 -65.67 -37.38
C ARG A 24 3.42 -64.76 -38.59
N LEU A 25 4.67 -64.28 -38.63
CA LEU A 25 5.56 -64.08 -39.79
C LEU A 25 5.34 -62.89 -40.74
N SER A 26 6.17 -61.86 -40.51
CA SER A 26 7.17 -61.31 -41.44
C SER A 26 6.81 -61.19 -42.93
N SER A 27 6.73 -59.95 -43.45
CA SER A 27 7.71 -59.35 -44.38
C SER A 27 7.11 -58.15 -45.13
N ALA A 28 7.79 -56.99 -44.97
CA ALA A 28 7.85 -55.80 -45.83
C ALA A 28 6.62 -55.35 -46.67
N LEU A 29 6.03 -54.21 -46.28
CA LEU A 29 5.32 -53.30 -47.18
C LEU A 29 5.76 -51.85 -46.90
N LEU A 30 6.14 -51.15 -47.97
CA LEU A 30 6.54 -49.75 -47.97
C LEU A 30 5.47 -48.86 -47.32
N THR A 31 5.88 -48.03 -46.37
CA THR A 31 5.06 -46.95 -45.80
C THR A 31 5.50 -45.63 -46.42
N PHE A 32 4.62 -45.00 -47.19
CA PHE A 32 4.73 -43.61 -47.60
C PHE A 32 4.75 -42.72 -46.34
N TRP A 33 5.83 -41.98 -46.12
CA TRP A 33 5.85 -40.90 -45.15
C TRP A 33 5.07 -39.71 -45.72
N ALA A 34 3.87 -39.47 -45.21
CA ALA A 34 3.23 -38.17 -45.34
C ALA A 34 3.95 -37.20 -44.40
N VAL A 35 4.79 -36.34 -44.97
CA VAL A 35 5.34 -35.18 -44.27
C VAL A 35 4.18 -34.20 -44.10
N THR A 36 3.62 -34.10 -42.89
CA THR A 36 2.82 -32.94 -42.49
C THR A 36 3.73 -31.72 -42.47
N VAL A 37 3.63 -30.88 -43.49
CA VAL A 37 4.20 -29.53 -43.49
C VAL A 37 3.45 -28.75 -42.41
N VAL A 38 4.08 -28.53 -41.26
CA VAL A 38 3.61 -27.55 -40.29
C VAL A 38 3.88 -26.18 -40.91
N ALA A 39 2.84 -25.43 -41.24
CA ALA A 39 2.99 -24.07 -41.76
C ALA A 39 3.76 -23.20 -40.75
N GLU A 40 4.74 -22.43 -41.23
CA GLU A 40 5.48 -21.50 -40.38
C GLU A 40 4.53 -20.44 -39.78
N PRO A 41 4.73 -20.04 -38.51
CA PRO A 41 3.91 -19.01 -37.89
C PRO A 41 4.01 -17.67 -38.64
N PRO A 42 2.92 -16.90 -38.75
CA PRO A 42 2.95 -15.58 -39.38
C PRO A 42 4.01 -14.65 -38.78
N ALA A 43 4.75 -13.94 -39.63
CA ALA A 43 5.84 -13.05 -39.17
C ALA A 43 5.38 -11.98 -38.17
N PHE A 44 4.14 -11.50 -38.28
CA PHE A 44 3.59 -10.46 -37.40
C PHE A 44 3.36 -10.92 -35.95
N TRP A 45 3.38 -12.23 -35.68
CA TRP A 45 3.32 -12.73 -34.30
C TRP A 45 4.53 -12.26 -33.47
N SER A 46 5.69 -12.07 -34.11
CA SER A 46 6.88 -11.52 -33.44
C SER A 46 6.74 -10.06 -32.98
N TRP A 47 5.71 -9.34 -33.44
CA TRP A 47 5.51 -7.92 -33.10
C TRP A 47 4.87 -7.74 -31.71
N ALA A 48 4.29 -8.80 -31.15
CA ALA A 48 3.68 -8.84 -29.82
C ALA A 48 3.93 -10.19 -29.13
N GLU A 49 5.19 -10.65 -29.08
CA GLU A 49 5.56 -11.95 -28.48
C GLU A 49 5.12 -12.11 -27.00
N ARG A 50 4.84 -10.99 -26.33
CA ARG A 50 4.25 -10.91 -25.00
C ARG A 50 2.99 -10.03 -25.05
N PRO A 51 2.04 -10.21 -24.12
CA PRO A 51 0.89 -9.33 -24.02
C PRO A 51 1.37 -7.88 -23.87
N PRO A 52 0.92 -6.95 -24.72
CA PRO A 52 1.30 -5.55 -24.62
C PRO A 52 0.94 -4.94 -23.26
N MET A 53 1.83 -4.10 -22.73
CA MET A 53 1.64 -3.33 -21.50
C MET A 53 1.71 -1.84 -21.82
N GLY A 54 0.69 -1.07 -21.48
CA GLY A 54 0.61 0.33 -21.85
C GLY A 54 -0.48 1.12 -21.16
N TRP A 55 -0.76 2.28 -21.72
CA TRP A 55 -1.79 3.23 -21.30
C TRP A 55 -2.65 3.60 -22.50
N ASN A 56 -3.95 3.75 -22.25
CA ASN A 56 -4.92 4.22 -23.22
C ASN A 56 -5.73 5.39 -22.64
N SER A 57 -5.99 6.41 -23.46
CA SER A 57 -6.66 7.64 -23.05
C SER A 57 -8.16 7.55 -22.76
N TRP A 58 -8.85 6.47 -23.10
CA TRP A 58 -10.31 6.41 -23.09
C TRP A 58 -10.92 6.59 -21.70
N ASP A 59 -10.55 5.77 -20.71
CA ASP A 59 -11.27 5.79 -19.42
C ASP A 59 -11.08 7.10 -18.63
N CYS A 60 -10.01 7.84 -18.89
CA CYS A 60 -9.73 9.10 -18.22
C CYS A 60 -10.07 10.34 -19.07
N PHE A 61 -9.99 10.28 -20.41
CA PHE A 61 -10.18 11.44 -21.29
C PHE A 61 -11.18 11.24 -22.43
N GLY A 62 -11.84 10.07 -22.54
CA GLY A 62 -12.79 9.75 -23.60
C GLY A 62 -12.26 10.16 -24.99
N THR A 63 -13.08 10.93 -25.72
CA THR A 63 -12.74 11.42 -27.06
C THR A 63 -11.85 12.67 -27.08
N THR A 64 -11.47 13.24 -25.93
CA THR A 64 -11.00 14.65 -25.85
C THR A 64 -9.53 14.85 -25.52
N VAL A 65 -8.74 13.78 -25.36
CA VAL A 65 -7.32 13.87 -25.01
C VAL A 65 -6.55 14.85 -25.92
N THR A 66 -5.62 15.60 -25.33
CA THR A 66 -4.74 16.55 -26.02
C THR A 66 -3.30 16.04 -26.12
N GLU A 67 -2.49 16.71 -26.93
CA GLU A 67 -1.06 16.41 -27.04
C GLU A 67 -0.33 16.58 -25.71
N ASP A 68 -0.55 17.70 -25.00
CA ASP A 68 0.10 17.97 -23.71
C ASP A 68 -0.28 16.94 -22.66
N GLN A 69 -1.56 16.54 -22.62
CA GLN A 69 -2.01 15.45 -21.74
C GLN A 69 -1.29 14.16 -22.12
N THR A 70 -1.24 13.80 -23.41
CA THR A 70 -0.56 12.57 -23.87
C THR A 70 0.92 12.57 -23.50
N ARG A 71 1.62 13.70 -23.65
CA ARG A 71 3.04 13.86 -23.25
C ARG A 71 3.21 13.66 -21.74
N ALA A 72 2.34 14.25 -20.93
CA ALA A 72 2.40 14.09 -19.48
C ALA A 72 2.20 12.63 -19.03
N GLN A 73 1.30 11.88 -19.69
CA GLN A 73 1.14 10.44 -19.43
C GLN A 73 2.40 9.66 -19.81
N ALA A 74 3.01 9.99 -20.96
CA ALA A 74 4.24 9.37 -21.42
C ALA A 74 5.42 9.63 -20.48
N ASP A 75 5.55 10.84 -19.92
CA ASP A 75 6.61 11.19 -18.97
C ASP A 75 6.50 10.37 -17.67
N VAL A 76 5.28 10.19 -17.16
CA VAL A 76 5.04 9.36 -15.98
C VAL A 76 5.32 7.89 -16.26
N MET A 77 4.84 7.36 -17.40
CA MET A 77 5.14 5.98 -17.78
C MET A 77 6.65 5.76 -17.92
N ALA A 78 7.36 6.67 -18.59
CA ALA A 78 8.80 6.56 -18.80
C ALA A 78 9.60 6.56 -17.49
N SER A 79 9.18 7.38 -16.52
CA SER A 79 9.86 7.50 -15.22
C SER A 79 9.53 6.36 -14.26
N LEU A 80 8.26 5.97 -14.13
CA LEU A 80 7.80 5.05 -13.08
C LEU A 80 7.56 3.62 -13.57
N LEU A 81 7.00 3.45 -14.76
CA LEU A 81 6.44 2.17 -15.20
C LEU A 81 7.31 1.44 -16.23
N LYS A 82 8.04 2.18 -17.07
CA LYS A 82 8.96 1.62 -18.06
C LYS A 82 9.99 0.63 -17.47
N PRO A 83 10.59 0.87 -16.28
CA PRO A 83 11.49 -0.11 -15.64
C PRO A 83 10.82 -1.47 -15.31
N HIS A 84 9.49 -1.53 -15.37
CA HIS A 84 8.67 -2.71 -15.10
C HIS A 84 8.06 -3.31 -16.38
N GLY A 85 8.38 -2.80 -17.57
CA GLY A 85 7.96 -3.35 -18.86
C GLY A 85 6.79 -2.66 -19.54
N TRP A 86 6.24 -1.58 -18.96
CA TRP A 86 5.20 -0.78 -19.61
C TRP A 86 5.79 0.07 -20.72
N GLU A 87 5.22 0.00 -21.92
CA GLU A 87 5.86 0.59 -23.11
C GLU A 87 4.92 1.29 -24.10
N TYR A 88 3.61 1.05 -24.11
CA TYR A 88 2.71 1.67 -25.09
C TYR A 88 1.96 2.90 -24.55
N ILE A 89 1.94 3.99 -25.30
CA ILE A 89 1.07 5.17 -25.10
C ILE A 89 0.09 5.24 -26.26
N VAL A 90 -1.20 5.02 -26.00
CA VAL A 90 -2.24 4.87 -27.02
C VAL A 90 -3.26 6.00 -26.92
N VAL A 91 -3.41 6.77 -28.00
CA VAL A 91 -4.47 7.78 -28.15
C VAL A 91 -5.72 7.13 -28.74
N ASP A 92 -6.82 7.16 -28.00
CA ASP A 92 -8.09 6.56 -28.40
C ASP A 92 -8.81 7.40 -29.50
N ILE A 93 -9.96 6.92 -29.96
CA ILE A 93 -10.69 7.39 -31.16
C ILE A 93 -11.06 8.88 -31.14
N GLN A 94 -11.45 9.37 -32.32
CA GLN A 94 -11.84 10.77 -32.56
C GLN A 94 -10.76 11.80 -32.25
N TRP A 95 -9.48 11.41 -32.25
CA TRP A 95 -8.36 12.35 -32.30
C TRP A 95 -8.40 13.30 -33.53
N TYR A 96 -9.17 12.94 -34.56
CA TYR A 96 -9.41 13.72 -35.78
C TYR A 96 -10.63 14.66 -35.70
N GLU A 97 -11.44 14.58 -34.64
CA GLU A 97 -12.61 15.46 -34.46
C GLU A 97 -12.26 16.65 -33.54
N PRO A 98 -12.20 17.89 -34.07
CA PRO A 98 -11.70 19.04 -33.31
C PRO A 98 -12.64 19.52 -32.21
N LYS A 99 -13.90 19.10 -32.26
CA LYS A 99 -14.98 19.56 -31.37
C LYS A 99 -15.60 18.37 -30.59
N ALA A 100 -14.85 17.29 -30.44
CA ALA A 100 -15.24 16.13 -29.62
C ALA A 100 -15.47 16.54 -28.16
N ARG A 101 -16.41 15.88 -27.47
CA ARG A 101 -16.79 16.20 -26.09
C ARG A 101 -17.16 14.94 -25.31
N GLY A 102 -16.45 14.67 -24.23
CA GLY A 102 -16.78 13.58 -23.33
C GLY A 102 -16.67 12.20 -24.01
N TYR A 103 -17.62 11.31 -23.70
CA TYR A 103 -17.75 9.98 -24.30
C TYR A 103 -18.71 9.92 -25.50
N GLY A 104 -19.37 11.02 -25.84
CA GLY A 104 -20.39 11.06 -26.89
C GLY A 104 -19.83 11.40 -28.26
N TYR A 105 -20.55 10.95 -29.30
CA TYR A 105 -20.22 11.24 -30.70
C TYR A 105 -21.20 12.24 -31.31
N ARG A 106 -20.70 13.19 -32.07
CA ARG A 106 -21.54 14.22 -32.69
C ARG A 106 -21.97 13.81 -34.09
N GLU A 107 -23.27 13.79 -34.32
CA GLU A 107 -23.82 13.63 -35.65
C GLU A 107 -23.45 14.82 -36.55
N GLY A 108 -23.07 14.55 -37.80
CA GLY A 108 -22.67 15.57 -38.77
C GLY A 108 -21.37 16.32 -38.40
N ALA A 109 -20.47 15.70 -37.63
CA ALA A 109 -19.18 16.28 -37.31
C ALA A 109 -18.33 16.57 -38.57
N GLU A 110 -17.71 17.74 -38.62
CA GLU A 110 -16.69 18.04 -39.62
C GLU A 110 -15.34 17.47 -39.14
N LEU A 111 -14.87 16.45 -39.84
CA LEU A 111 -13.66 15.70 -39.49
C LEU A 111 -12.43 16.34 -40.14
N CYS A 112 -11.31 16.35 -39.44
CA CYS A 112 -10.02 16.72 -40.02
C CYS A 112 -9.58 15.60 -40.98
N MET A 113 -9.34 15.94 -42.25
CA MET A 113 -8.90 14.99 -43.28
C MET A 113 -7.86 15.63 -44.19
N ASP A 114 -6.98 14.82 -44.75
CA ASP A 114 -6.11 15.22 -45.83
C ASP A 114 -6.82 15.21 -47.21
N PRO A 115 -6.20 15.71 -48.29
CA PRO A 115 -6.83 15.77 -49.61
C PRO A 115 -7.22 14.42 -50.23
N TRP A 116 -6.72 13.29 -49.69
CA TRP A 116 -7.04 11.95 -50.14
C TRP A 116 -8.15 11.29 -49.30
N GLY A 117 -8.72 12.03 -48.35
CA GLY A 117 -9.83 11.58 -47.50
C GLY A 117 -9.38 10.81 -46.24
N ARG A 118 -8.08 10.71 -45.95
CA ARG A 118 -7.58 10.04 -44.75
C ARG A 118 -7.71 10.97 -43.54
N LEU A 119 -8.11 10.45 -42.40
CA LEU A 119 -8.30 11.23 -41.17
C LEU A 119 -6.96 11.84 -40.70
N TRP A 120 -7.03 13.06 -40.17
CA TRP A 120 -5.88 13.87 -39.77
C TRP A 120 -6.02 14.37 -38.33
N PRO A 121 -4.95 14.50 -37.52
CA PRO A 121 -5.10 14.94 -36.14
C PRO A 121 -5.67 16.35 -36.04
N ALA A 122 -6.62 16.53 -35.13
CA ALA A 122 -7.26 17.80 -34.90
C ALA A 122 -6.22 18.79 -34.34
N THR A 123 -5.79 19.76 -35.14
CA THR A 123 -4.67 20.65 -34.82
C THR A 123 -4.91 21.54 -33.59
N ASN A 124 -6.16 21.74 -33.18
CA ASN A 124 -6.48 22.45 -31.93
C ASN A 124 -6.19 21.62 -30.67
N ARG A 125 -6.12 20.28 -30.79
CA ARG A 125 -5.77 19.36 -29.69
C ARG A 125 -4.35 18.82 -29.82
N PHE A 126 -3.89 18.66 -31.06
CA PHE A 126 -2.56 18.20 -31.43
C PHE A 126 -1.84 19.25 -32.26
N PRO A 127 -1.40 20.37 -31.65
CA PRO A 127 -0.82 21.50 -32.39
C PRO A 127 0.44 21.13 -33.18
N SER A 128 1.22 20.14 -32.72
CA SER A 128 2.41 19.69 -33.46
C SER A 128 2.07 19.01 -34.80
N SER A 129 0.81 18.59 -35.00
CA SER A 129 0.35 17.96 -36.24
C SER A 129 0.12 18.91 -37.41
N ALA A 130 0.24 20.22 -37.17
CA ALA A 130 0.10 21.25 -38.19
C ALA A 130 1.13 21.11 -39.33
N ASN A 131 0.92 21.85 -40.42
CA ASN A 131 1.85 21.94 -41.56
C ASN A 131 2.24 20.59 -42.19
N GLY A 132 1.34 19.61 -42.16
CA GLY A 132 1.56 18.29 -42.77
C GLY A 132 2.36 17.31 -41.91
N ALA A 133 2.67 17.63 -40.65
CA ALA A 133 3.45 16.76 -39.77
C ALA A 133 2.66 15.56 -39.20
N GLY A 134 1.35 15.72 -39.00
CA GLY A 134 0.49 14.68 -38.41
C GLY A 134 1.01 14.23 -37.05
N PHE A 135 0.91 12.94 -36.70
CA PHE A 135 1.38 12.48 -35.39
C PHE A 135 2.90 12.32 -35.26
N LYS A 136 3.69 12.53 -36.33
CA LYS A 136 5.14 12.29 -36.32
C LYS A 136 5.86 12.97 -35.14
N PRO A 137 5.61 14.26 -34.81
CA PRO A 137 6.31 14.90 -33.70
C PRO A 137 5.94 14.35 -32.31
N LEU A 138 4.69 13.89 -32.13
CA LEU A 138 4.27 13.26 -30.88
C LEU A 138 4.86 11.85 -30.75
N ALA A 139 4.84 11.07 -31.83
CA ALA A 139 5.48 9.76 -31.87
C ALA A 139 6.99 9.86 -31.60
N ASP A 140 7.68 10.81 -32.23
CA ASP A 140 9.11 11.05 -32.03
C ASP A 140 9.44 11.41 -30.58
N TYR A 141 8.59 12.18 -29.93
CA TYR A 141 8.73 12.48 -28.51
C TYR A 141 8.64 11.21 -27.65
N ILE A 142 7.59 10.41 -27.86
CA ILE A 142 7.34 9.17 -27.11
C ILE A 142 8.47 8.17 -27.36
N HIS A 143 8.96 8.05 -28.60
CA HIS A 143 10.14 7.24 -28.94
C HIS A 143 11.42 7.77 -28.28
N GLY A 144 11.57 9.10 -28.14
CA GLY A 144 12.67 9.74 -27.42
C GLY A 144 12.72 9.34 -25.94
N LEU A 145 11.58 9.03 -25.33
CA LEU A 145 11.48 8.45 -23.98
C LEU A 145 11.74 6.93 -23.97
N GLY A 146 11.94 6.31 -25.14
CA GLY A 146 12.05 4.87 -25.36
C GLY A 146 10.77 4.11 -25.07
N LEU A 147 9.62 4.74 -25.32
CA LEU A 147 8.28 4.14 -25.32
C LEU A 147 7.82 3.93 -26.78
N LYS A 148 6.63 3.35 -26.97
CA LYS A 148 5.96 3.08 -28.25
C LYS A 148 4.66 3.86 -28.34
N PHE A 149 4.32 4.34 -29.53
CA PHE A 149 3.13 5.16 -29.75
C PHE A 149 2.03 4.40 -30.50
N GLY A 150 0.79 4.52 -30.03
CA GLY A 150 -0.36 3.88 -30.65
C GLY A 150 -1.54 4.84 -30.88
N VAL A 151 -2.41 4.47 -31.83
CA VAL A 151 -3.66 5.19 -32.11
C VAL A 151 -4.83 4.23 -32.31
N HIS A 152 -6.03 4.70 -32.02
CA HIS A 152 -7.24 4.02 -32.44
C HIS A 152 -7.77 4.55 -33.77
N LEU A 153 -8.25 3.67 -34.62
CA LEU A 153 -8.97 3.98 -35.85
C LEU A 153 -10.40 3.46 -35.75
N MET A 154 -11.30 4.08 -36.48
CA MET A 154 -12.58 3.47 -36.81
C MET A 154 -12.44 2.64 -38.09
N ARG A 155 -13.10 1.48 -38.18
CA ARG A 155 -13.22 0.69 -39.40
C ARG A 155 -13.75 1.54 -40.56
N GLY A 156 -13.21 1.29 -41.76
CA GLY A 156 -13.79 1.74 -43.01
C GLY A 156 -13.23 3.05 -43.55
N ILE A 157 -14.11 3.88 -44.13
CA ILE A 157 -13.78 5.14 -44.82
C ILE A 157 -14.68 6.28 -44.33
N PRO A 158 -14.17 7.51 -44.11
CA PRO A 158 -14.99 8.60 -43.57
C PRO A 158 -16.19 8.91 -44.48
N ARG A 159 -17.38 9.07 -43.90
CA ARG A 159 -18.57 9.51 -44.67
C ARG A 159 -18.31 10.84 -45.37
N GLN A 160 -17.56 11.73 -44.73
CA GLN A 160 -17.12 13.00 -45.31
C GLN A 160 -16.28 12.81 -46.58
N ALA A 161 -15.41 11.79 -46.66
CA ALA A 161 -14.62 11.48 -47.84
C ALA A 161 -15.51 10.95 -48.98
N VAL A 162 -16.49 10.11 -48.67
CA VAL A 162 -17.49 9.59 -49.63
C VAL A 162 -18.37 10.71 -50.17
N HIS A 163 -18.87 11.60 -49.31
CA HIS A 163 -19.67 12.76 -49.73
C HIS A 163 -18.87 13.70 -50.64
N ARG A 164 -17.60 13.98 -50.30
CA ARG A 164 -16.68 14.80 -51.12
C ARG A 164 -16.08 14.05 -52.31
N ASN A 165 -16.32 12.74 -52.42
CA ASN A 165 -15.73 11.83 -53.39
C ASN A 165 -14.22 12.03 -53.56
N THR A 166 -13.47 12.03 -52.47
CA THR A 166 -12.02 12.28 -52.52
C THR A 166 -11.29 11.19 -53.32
N PRO A 167 -10.20 11.54 -54.04
CA PRO A 167 -9.36 10.54 -54.69
C PRO A 167 -8.63 9.68 -53.66
N ILE A 168 -8.46 8.39 -53.93
CA ILE A 168 -7.62 7.51 -53.10
C ILE A 168 -6.16 7.71 -53.54
N LYS A 169 -5.26 7.91 -52.58
CA LYS A 169 -3.84 8.14 -52.87
C LYS A 169 -3.23 6.97 -53.64
N ASP A 170 -2.46 7.29 -54.68
CA ASP A 170 -1.74 6.33 -55.54
C ASP A 170 -2.67 5.30 -56.22
N SER A 171 -3.90 5.68 -56.53
CA SER A 171 -4.95 4.82 -57.08
C SER A 171 -5.81 5.57 -58.11
N PRO A 172 -6.39 4.89 -59.12
CA PRO A 172 -7.36 5.50 -60.02
C PRO A 172 -8.77 5.67 -59.42
N TRP A 173 -9.01 5.10 -58.23
CA TRP A 173 -10.33 5.04 -57.58
C TRP A 173 -10.57 6.21 -56.62
N HIS A 174 -11.83 6.49 -56.33
CA HIS A 174 -12.30 7.49 -55.39
C HIS A 174 -13.08 6.86 -54.24
N ALA A 175 -13.32 7.63 -53.18
CA ALA A 175 -14.01 7.16 -51.98
C ALA A 175 -15.39 6.52 -52.25
N ARG A 176 -16.18 7.04 -53.21
CA ARG A 176 -17.49 6.46 -53.55
C ARG A 176 -17.41 5.12 -54.28
N ASP A 177 -16.30 4.82 -54.95
CA ASP A 177 -16.14 3.57 -55.70
C ASP A 177 -16.01 2.37 -54.75
N ILE A 178 -15.49 2.60 -53.55
CA ILE A 178 -15.13 1.53 -52.60
C ILE A 178 -16.00 1.48 -51.35
N ALA A 179 -16.78 2.54 -51.07
CA ALA A 179 -17.58 2.63 -49.86
C ALA A 179 -18.79 1.69 -49.92
N ASP A 180 -18.98 0.90 -48.87
CA ASP A 180 -20.23 0.19 -48.62
C ASP A 180 -21.10 1.06 -47.70
N THR A 181 -22.02 1.83 -48.31
CA THR A 181 -22.88 2.76 -47.58
C THR A 181 -24.00 2.08 -46.79
N GLN A 182 -24.20 0.77 -46.97
CA GLN A 182 -25.17 -0.01 -46.19
C GLN A 182 -24.55 -0.52 -44.89
N ARG A 183 -23.22 -0.67 -44.85
CA ARG A 183 -22.48 -1.07 -43.64
C ARG A 183 -22.05 0.16 -42.85
N ILE A 184 -22.72 0.40 -41.73
CA ILE A 184 -22.44 1.52 -40.83
C ILE A 184 -22.14 1.05 -39.42
N CYS A 185 -21.37 1.86 -38.68
CA CYS A 185 -21.29 1.76 -37.23
C CYS A 185 -22.59 2.30 -36.61
N PRO A 186 -23.25 1.55 -35.70
CA PRO A 186 -24.51 1.98 -35.09
C PRO A 186 -24.32 3.01 -33.95
N TRP A 187 -23.13 3.12 -33.38
CA TRP A 187 -22.86 3.98 -32.22
C TRP A 187 -21.95 5.18 -32.55
N ASN A 188 -21.23 5.16 -33.67
CA ASN A 188 -20.42 6.28 -34.14
C ASN A 188 -20.77 6.62 -35.61
N PRO A 189 -21.02 7.90 -35.95
CA PRO A 189 -21.50 8.29 -37.27
C PRO A 189 -20.39 8.58 -38.30
N ASP A 190 -19.12 8.41 -37.96
CA ASP A 190 -17.99 8.98 -38.72
C ASP A 190 -17.72 8.23 -40.04
N MET A 191 -17.95 6.92 -40.08
CA MET A 191 -17.47 6.04 -41.14
C MET A 191 -18.59 5.28 -41.87
N TYR A 192 -18.32 4.92 -43.13
CA TYR A 192 -18.95 3.82 -43.86
C TYR A 192 -17.97 2.63 -43.93
N GLY A 193 -18.50 1.41 -44.12
CA GLY A 193 -17.66 0.27 -44.44
C GLY A 193 -16.95 0.42 -45.78
N VAL A 194 -15.95 -0.43 -46.01
CA VAL A 194 -15.23 -0.53 -47.29
C VAL A 194 -15.56 -1.89 -47.89
N ASN A 195 -16.04 -1.92 -49.14
CA ASN A 195 -16.36 -3.15 -49.84
C ASN A 195 -15.07 -3.93 -50.16
N PRO A 196 -14.83 -5.09 -49.52
CA PRO A 196 -13.56 -5.80 -49.68
C PRO A 196 -13.37 -6.42 -51.08
N GLU A 197 -14.46 -6.61 -51.82
CA GLU A 197 -14.44 -7.18 -53.18
C GLU A 197 -13.98 -6.16 -54.24
N HIS A 198 -13.98 -4.85 -53.91
CA HIS A 198 -13.59 -3.83 -54.87
C HIS A 198 -12.06 -3.71 -54.96
N PRO A 199 -11.44 -3.73 -56.16
CA PRO A 199 -9.97 -3.66 -56.31
C PRO A 199 -9.31 -2.44 -55.65
N GLY A 200 -10.03 -1.32 -55.55
CA GLY A 200 -9.57 -0.11 -54.88
C GLY A 200 -9.53 -0.15 -53.34
N ALA A 201 -10.18 -1.14 -52.71
CA ALA A 201 -10.28 -1.24 -51.25
C ALA A 201 -8.92 -1.47 -50.58
N GLN A 202 -8.07 -2.33 -51.16
CA GLN A 202 -6.71 -2.54 -50.66
C GLN A 202 -5.87 -1.27 -50.79
N ALA A 203 -6.01 -0.52 -51.89
CA ALA A 203 -5.28 0.73 -52.09
C ALA A 203 -5.64 1.78 -51.03
N TRP A 204 -6.91 1.84 -50.62
CA TRP A 204 -7.35 2.69 -49.50
C TRP A 204 -6.63 2.33 -48.19
N TYR A 205 -6.73 1.08 -47.74
CA TYR A 205 -6.09 0.67 -46.49
C TYR A 205 -4.56 0.78 -46.55
N ASP A 206 -3.93 0.39 -47.66
CA ASP A 206 -2.50 0.62 -47.90
C ASP A 206 -2.11 2.10 -47.70
N SER A 207 -2.93 3.02 -48.21
CA SER A 207 -2.67 4.46 -48.08
C SER A 207 -2.80 4.99 -46.64
N VAL A 208 -3.72 4.43 -45.84
CA VAL A 208 -3.93 4.76 -44.43
C VAL A 208 -2.78 4.24 -43.60
N PHE A 209 -2.42 2.95 -43.73
CA PHE A 209 -1.35 2.37 -42.92
C PHE A 209 0.04 2.86 -43.31
N ARG A 210 0.28 3.23 -44.58
CA ARG A 210 1.50 3.98 -44.96
C ARG A 210 1.57 5.36 -44.30
N LEU A 211 0.43 6.04 -44.11
CA LEU A 211 0.41 7.32 -43.39
C LEU A 211 0.76 7.13 -41.92
N LEU A 212 0.19 6.12 -41.25
CA LEU A 212 0.53 5.80 -39.87
C LEU A 212 2.00 5.39 -39.72
N ALA A 213 2.54 4.63 -40.68
CA ALA A 213 3.95 4.31 -40.72
C ALA A 213 4.84 5.56 -40.86
N GLN A 214 4.44 6.52 -41.70
CA GLN A 214 5.13 7.82 -41.83
C GLN A 214 5.12 8.64 -40.54
N TRP A 215 4.05 8.53 -39.73
CA TRP A 215 3.97 9.14 -38.41
C TRP A 215 4.75 8.38 -37.33
N GLY A 216 5.26 7.17 -37.61
CA GLY A 216 5.99 6.39 -36.61
C GLY A 216 5.09 5.65 -35.61
N VAL A 217 3.82 5.38 -35.94
CA VAL A 217 2.94 4.57 -35.08
C VAL A 217 3.47 3.14 -34.94
N ASP A 218 3.41 2.55 -33.74
CA ASP A 218 3.82 1.17 -33.39
C ASP A 218 2.64 0.24 -33.12
N TYR A 219 1.47 0.80 -32.80
CA TYR A 219 0.28 0.07 -32.35
C TYR A 219 -0.97 0.70 -32.95
N VAL A 220 -1.86 -0.13 -33.51
CA VAL A 220 -3.15 0.33 -34.04
C VAL A 220 -4.26 -0.55 -33.50
N LYS A 221 -5.24 0.08 -32.87
CA LYS A 221 -6.50 -0.57 -32.52
C LYS A 221 -7.58 -0.11 -33.48
N VAL A 222 -8.29 -1.03 -34.11
CA VAL A 222 -9.37 -0.73 -35.06
C VAL A 222 -10.70 -1.03 -34.39
N ASP A 223 -11.46 0.03 -34.18
CA ASP A 223 -12.80 0.04 -33.63
C ASP A 223 -13.88 -0.20 -34.72
N ASP A 224 -15.11 -0.53 -34.32
CA ASP A 224 -16.23 -0.99 -35.15
C ASP A 224 -15.94 -2.24 -36.00
N ILE A 225 -15.03 -3.11 -35.57
CA ILE A 225 -14.62 -4.26 -36.39
C ILE A 225 -14.96 -5.62 -35.78
N SER A 226 -15.08 -5.72 -34.45
CA SER A 226 -15.26 -7.03 -33.77
C SER A 226 -16.71 -7.53 -33.72
N ARG A 227 -17.73 -6.65 -33.76
CA ARG A 227 -19.15 -7.06 -33.70
C ARG A 227 -20.01 -6.36 -34.77
N PRO A 228 -20.71 -7.11 -35.66
CA PRO A 228 -20.58 -8.56 -35.89
C PRO A 228 -19.27 -8.90 -36.63
N TYR A 229 -18.50 -9.87 -36.11
CA TYR A 229 -17.17 -10.19 -36.65
C TYR A 229 -17.20 -10.68 -38.11
N HIS A 230 -18.09 -11.65 -38.40
CA HIS A 230 -18.12 -12.34 -39.69
C HIS A 230 -18.41 -11.41 -40.87
N ASP A 231 -19.14 -10.32 -40.65
CA ASP A 231 -19.44 -9.34 -41.70
C ASP A 231 -18.20 -8.51 -42.07
N HIS A 232 -17.18 -8.48 -41.21
CA HIS A 232 -16.00 -7.62 -41.33
C HIS A 232 -14.71 -8.37 -41.64
N GLU A 233 -14.73 -9.70 -41.79
CA GLU A 233 -13.54 -10.54 -42.07
C GLU A 233 -12.73 -10.02 -43.26
N GLY A 234 -13.41 -9.68 -44.37
CA GLY A 234 -12.75 -9.13 -45.56
C GLY A 234 -12.02 -7.81 -45.30
N GLU A 235 -12.56 -6.92 -44.47
CA GLU A 235 -11.85 -5.69 -44.08
C GLU A 235 -10.68 -5.96 -43.14
N ILE A 236 -10.80 -6.92 -42.22
CA ILE A 236 -9.69 -7.36 -41.34
C ILE A 236 -8.51 -7.87 -42.17
N GLU A 237 -8.79 -8.68 -43.20
CA GLU A 237 -7.75 -9.16 -44.11
C GLU A 237 -7.07 -8.03 -44.90
N LEU A 238 -7.85 -7.05 -45.40
CA LEU A 238 -7.30 -5.88 -46.09
C LEU A 238 -6.37 -5.08 -45.17
N ILE A 239 -6.78 -4.86 -43.92
CA ILE A 239 -6.00 -4.19 -42.88
C ILE A 239 -4.71 -4.96 -42.60
N ARG A 240 -4.78 -6.29 -42.40
CA ARG A 240 -3.61 -7.14 -42.18
C ARG A 240 -2.61 -7.01 -43.33
N ARG A 241 -3.07 -7.14 -44.58
CA ARG A 241 -2.23 -6.99 -45.78
C ARG A 241 -1.62 -5.59 -45.87
N ALA A 242 -2.36 -4.55 -45.49
CA ALA A 242 -1.87 -3.18 -45.51
C ALA A 242 -0.76 -2.96 -44.47
N LEU A 243 -0.92 -3.51 -43.25
CA LEU A 243 0.11 -3.49 -42.20
C LEU A 243 1.38 -4.24 -42.63
N ASP A 244 1.24 -5.39 -43.30
CA ASP A 244 2.40 -6.15 -43.79
C ASP A 244 3.18 -5.39 -44.89
N ARG A 245 2.52 -4.46 -45.60
CA ARG A 245 3.07 -3.72 -46.74
C ARG A 245 3.46 -2.28 -46.43
N CYS A 246 3.17 -1.76 -45.23
CA CYS A 246 3.39 -0.34 -44.91
C CYS A 246 4.86 -0.01 -44.59
N GLY A 247 5.72 -1.02 -44.43
CA GLY A 247 7.16 -0.86 -44.20
C GLY A 247 7.56 -0.60 -42.74
N ARG A 248 6.61 -0.69 -41.80
CA ARG A 248 6.86 -0.55 -40.36
C ARG A 248 6.06 -1.59 -39.56
N PRO A 249 6.69 -2.41 -38.71
CA PRO A 249 5.96 -3.30 -37.80
C PRO A 249 4.99 -2.51 -36.92
N MET A 250 3.72 -2.89 -36.94
CA MET A 250 2.66 -2.29 -36.14
C MET A 250 1.74 -3.37 -35.58
N VAL A 251 1.61 -3.41 -34.25
CA VAL A 251 0.70 -4.34 -33.55
C VAL A 251 -0.74 -4.00 -33.91
N LEU A 252 -1.53 -5.01 -34.30
CA LEU A 252 -2.96 -4.84 -34.60
C LEU A 252 -3.84 -5.36 -33.47
N SER A 253 -4.72 -4.48 -32.97
CA SER A 253 -5.80 -4.80 -32.05
C SER A 253 -7.18 -4.58 -32.67
N LEU A 254 -8.13 -5.48 -32.42
CA LEU A 254 -9.52 -5.37 -32.90
C LEU A 254 -10.49 -5.02 -31.77
N SER A 255 -11.46 -4.14 -32.02
CA SER A 255 -12.43 -3.62 -31.04
C SER A 255 -13.59 -2.85 -31.72
N PRO A 256 -14.53 -2.23 -30.98
CA PRO A 256 -15.12 -2.76 -29.76
C PRO A 256 -16.14 -3.84 -30.14
N GLY A 257 -16.64 -4.51 -29.10
CA GLY A 257 -17.57 -5.62 -29.24
C GLY A 257 -16.88 -6.96 -29.01
N GLU A 258 -17.64 -7.88 -28.41
CA GLU A 258 -17.21 -9.24 -28.17
C GLU A 258 -16.93 -9.96 -29.50
N THR A 259 -15.65 -10.22 -29.77
CA THR A 259 -15.24 -11.10 -30.87
C THR A 259 -15.89 -12.46 -30.65
N ALA A 260 -16.55 -13.01 -31.66
CA ALA A 260 -17.19 -14.32 -31.53
C ALA A 260 -16.12 -15.42 -31.40
N LEU A 261 -16.29 -16.34 -30.44
CA LEU A 261 -15.39 -17.49 -30.25
C LEU A 261 -15.26 -18.37 -31.51
N THR A 262 -16.29 -18.43 -32.34
CA THR A 262 -16.29 -19.13 -33.63
C THR A 262 -15.26 -18.57 -34.61
N ALA A 263 -14.80 -17.34 -34.42
CA ALA A 263 -13.80 -16.68 -35.26
C ALA A 263 -12.35 -16.91 -34.80
N GLY A 264 -12.11 -17.72 -33.75
CA GLY A 264 -10.78 -17.88 -33.14
C GLY A 264 -9.66 -18.24 -34.12
N ASP A 265 -9.91 -19.14 -35.07
CA ASP A 265 -8.91 -19.53 -36.08
C ASP A 265 -8.58 -18.40 -37.07
N HIS A 266 -9.57 -17.56 -37.40
CA HIS A 266 -9.40 -16.45 -38.33
C HIS A 266 -8.66 -15.30 -37.63
N VAL A 267 -9.09 -14.91 -36.43
CA VAL A 267 -8.53 -13.77 -35.72
C VAL A 267 -7.05 -13.96 -35.36
N VAL A 268 -6.64 -15.17 -34.96
CA VAL A 268 -5.24 -15.50 -34.64
C VAL A 268 -4.32 -15.37 -35.87
N ARG A 269 -4.85 -15.56 -37.09
CA ARG A 269 -4.08 -15.41 -38.33
C ARG A 269 -3.98 -13.97 -38.81
N HIS A 270 -4.78 -13.05 -38.28
CA HIS A 270 -4.91 -11.70 -38.83
C HIS A 270 -4.76 -10.56 -37.83
N ALA A 271 -4.78 -10.81 -36.52
CA ALA A 271 -4.58 -9.79 -35.50
C ALA A 271 -3.65 -10.26 -34.38
N ASN A 272 -2.95 -9.32 -33.76
CA ASN A 272 -2.18 -9.60 -32.55
C ASN A 272 -3.07 -9.60 -31.31
N LEU A 273 -4.12 -8.79 -31.29
CA LEU A 273 -5.04 -8.63 -30.18
C LEU A 273 -6.49 -8.55 -30.68
N TRP A 274 -7.44 -9.06 -29.90
CA TRP A 274 -8.86 -8.90 -30.17
C TRP A 274 -9.65 -8.81 -28.88
N ARG A 275 -10.56 -7.84 -28.80
CA ARG A 275 -11.40 -7.67 -27.62
C ARG A 275 -12.38 -8.85 -27.48
N ILE A 276 -12.44 -9.43 -26.29
CA ILE A 276 -13.30 -10.58 -25.97
C ILE A 276 -14.58 -10.19 -25.23
N SER A 277 -14.79 -8.90 -24.98
CA SER A 277 -15.96 -8.35 -24.32
C SER A 277 -16.41 -7.05 -24.99
N ASP A 278 -17.58 -6.58 -24.59
CA ASP A 278 -17.91 -5.16 -24.73
C ASP A 278 -17.02 -4.28 -23.84
N ASP A 279 -17.18 -2.96 -23.93
CA ASP A 279 -16.44 -1.99 -23.11
C ASP A 279 -16.46 -2.40 -21.63
N PHE A 280 -15.28 -2.65 -21.11
CA PHE A 280 -15.09 -3.06 -19.72
C PHE A 280 -14.97 -1.84 -18.81
N TRP A 281 -15.73 -1.85 -17.72
CA TRP A 281 -15.71 -0.78 -16.72
C TRP A 281 -15.63 -1.34 -15.31
N ASP A 282 -15.41 -0.45 -14.36
CA ASP A 282 -15.14 -0.73 -12.95
C ASP A 282 -16.37 -1.16 -12.16
N ASN A 283 -16.96 -2.29 -12.53
CA ASN A 283 -18.05 -2.91 -11.79
C ASN A 283 -17.90 -4.44 -11.75
N TRP A 284 -18.29 -5.03 -10.62
CA TRP A 284 -18.17 -6.48 -10.39
C TRP A 284 -18.87 -7.34 -11.45
N PRO A 285 -20.09 -7.04 -11.94
CA PRO A 285 -20.70 -7.79 -13.04
C PRO A 285 -19.80 -7.93 -14.27
N ALA A 286 -19.22 -6.82 -14.73
CA ALA A 286 -18.30 -6.83 -15.86
C ALA A 286 -17.07 -7.71 -15.56
N LEU A 287 -16.44 -7.55 -14.38
CA LEU A 287 -15.28 -8.37 -13.96
C LEU A 287 -15.61 -9.85 -13.84
N TRP A 288 -16.79 -10.17 -13.32
CA TRP A 288 -17.25 -11.54 -13.12
C TRP A 288 -17.46 -12.28 -14.45
N GLU A 289 -17.97 -11.60 -15.49
CA GLU A 289 -18.12 -12.18 -16.83
C GLU A 289 -16.77 -12.55 -17.47
N GLN A 290 -15.69 -11.82 -17.16
CA GLN A 290 -14.37 -12.07 -17.76
C GLN A 290 -13.76 -13.42 -17.35
N PHE A 291 -14.13 -13.97 -16.20
CA PHE A 291 -13.68 -15.31 -15.80
C PHE A 291 -14.05 -16.38 -16.83
N GLU A 292 -15.29 -16.35 -17.32
CA GLU A 292 -15.76 -17.31 -18.32
C GLU A 292 -15.19 -17.00 -19.70
N ARG A 293 -15.19 -15.72 -20.12
CA ARG A 293 -14.65 -15.30 -21.41
C ARG A 293 -13.17 -15.69 -21.57
N LEU A 294 -12.32 -15.31 -20.62
CA LEU A 294 -10.89 -15.65 -20.65
C LEU A 294 -10.65 -17.16 -20.61
N HIS A 295 -11.50 -17.91 -19.91
CA HIS A 295 -11.43 -19.37 -19.92
C HIS A 295 -11.71 -19.93 -21.33
N GLN A 296 -12.80 -19.51 -21.98
CA GLN A 296 -13.20 -19.98 -23.30
C GLN A 296 -12.17 -19.64 -24.39
N TRP A 297 -11.49 -18.50 -24.26
CA TRP A 297 -10.45 -18.05 -25.19
C TRP A 297 -9.07 -18.71 -25.01
N THR A 298 -8.89 -19.55 -23.99
CA THR A 298 -7.62 -20.25 -23.71
C THR A 298 -7.03 -21.01 -24.91
N PRO A 299 -7.79 -21.72 -25.76
CA PRO A 299 -7.25 -22.45 -26.91
C PRO A 299 -6.58 -21.58 -27.98
N PHE A 300 -6.98 -20.30 -28.11
CA PHE A 300 -6.52 -19.40 -29.15
C PHE A 300 -5.43 -18.43 -28.69
N ARG A 301 -5.09 -18.45 -27.39
CA ARG A 301 -4.07 -17.57 -26.81
C ARG A 301 -2.67 -18.14 -27.03
N GLY A 302 -1.74 -17.30 -27.50
CA GLY A 302 -0.35 -17.69 -27.65
C GLY A 302 0.58 -16.50 -27.96
N PRO A 303 1.91 -16.74 -27.98
CA PRO A 303 2.89 -15.72 -28.32
C PRO A 303 2.55 -15.02 -29.64
N GLY A 304 2.32 -13.71 -29.60
CA GLY A 304 1.97 -12.91 -30.78
C GLY A 304 0.48 -12.72 -31.03
N HIS A 305 -0.40 -13.41 -30.31
CA HIS A 305 -1.85 -13.38 -30.50
C HIS A 305 -2.60 -13.55 -29.15
N TRP A 306 -3.17 -12.47 -28.62
CA TRP A 306 -3.73 -12.43 -27.26
C TRP A 306 -5.21 -12.03 -27.24
N PRO A 307 -6.05 -12.75 -26.49
CA PRO A 307 -7.39 -12.30 -26.16
C PRO A 307 -7.29 -11.09 -25.22
N ASP A 308 -7.90 -9.97 -25.62
CA ASP A 308 -7.90 -8.72 -24.88
C ASP A 308 -9.18 -8.59 -24.05
N ALA A 309 -9.05 -8.73 -22.72
CA ALA A 309 -10.15 -8.52 -21.76
C ALA A 309 -10.47 -7.04 -21.52
N ASP A 310 -9.86 -6.15 -22.32
CA ASP A 310 -10.02 -4.70 -22.33
C ASP A 310 -9.22 -3.99 -21.22
N MET A 311 -9.32 -2.66 -21.22
CA MET A 311 -8.54 -1.75 -20.37
C MET A 311 -8.73 -2.01 -18.88
N LEU A 312 -7.79 -1.51 -18.08
CA LEU A 312 -7.77 -1.56 -16.63
C LEU A 312 -8.35 -0.24 -16.09
N PRO A 313 -9.64 -0.16 -15.70
CA PRO A 313 -10.28 1.03 -15.15
C PRO A 313 -9.84 1.22 -13.69
N LEU A 314 -8.56 1.52 -13.49
CA LEU A 314 -7.88 1.68 -12.20
C LEU A 314 -7.44 3.14 -12.01
N GLY A 315 -7.23 3.56 -10.76
CA GLY A 315 -6.83 4.93 -10.44
C GLY A 315 -7.95 5.95 -10.70
N VAL A 316 -7.59 7.10 -11.27
CA VAL A 316 -8.50 8.21 -11.53
C VAL A 316 -9.09 8.12 -12.95
N LEU A 317 -10.42 8.18 -13.05
CA LEU A 317 -11.21 7.95 -14.27
C LEU A 317 -12.17 9.13 -14.54
N GLU A 318 -12.85 9.08 -15.68
CA GLU A 318 -13.93 10.00 -16.09
C GLU A 318 -13.56 11.48 -15.93
N PHE A 319 -12.59 11.95 -16.71
CA PHE A 319 -12.15 13.34 -16.71
C PHE A 319 -11.68 13.85 -15.35
N GLY A 320 -11.20 12.94 -14.50
CA GLY A 320 -10.73 13.26 -13.16
C GLY A 320 -11.82 13.43 -12.11
N THR A 321 -13.08 13.12 -12.44
CA THR A 321 -14.25 13.33 -11.58
C THR A 321 -14.41 12.27 -10.50
N ARG A 322 -13.82 11.07 -10.68
CA ARG A 322 -13.88 9.99 -9.71
C ARG A 322 -12.66 9.08 -9.77
N THR A 323 -12.43 8.32 -8.71
CA THR A 323 -11.57 7.15 -8.73
C THR A 323 -12.34 5.91 -9.18
N THR A 324 -11.63 4.82 -9.45
CA THR A 324 -12.23 3.50 -9.68
C THR A 324 -13.19 3.12 -8.55
N ARG A 325 -14.28 2.45 -8.93
CA ARG A 325 -15.32 1.90 -8.06
C ARG A 325 -14.96 0.49 -7.57
N PHE A 326 -13.95 -0.15 -8.17
CA PHE A 326 -13.46 -1.41 -7.67
C PHE A 326 -12.86 -1.24 -6.27
N THR A 327 -13.30 -2.08 -5.34
CA THR A 327 -12.63 -2.28 -4.06
C THR A 327 -11.21 -2.81 -4.26
N ARG A 328 -10.35 -2.69 -3.25
CA ARG A 328 -8.96 -3.21 -3.35
C ARG A 328 -8.93 -4.71 -3.70
N ASP A 329 -9.82 -5.52 -3.13
CA ASP A 329 -9.94 -6.94 -3.45
C ASP A 329 -10.33 -7.17 -4.91
N GLU A 330 -11.28 -6.39 -5.45
CA GLU A 330 -11.66 -6.46 -6.86
C GLU A 330 -10.53 -6.02 -7.79
N GLN A 331 -9.72 -5.01 -7.40
CA GLN A 331 -8.54 -4.60 -8.16
C GLN A 331 -7.45 -5.68 -8.17
N ILE A 332 -7.22 -6.36 -7.05
CA ILE A 332 -6.33 -7.53 -6.97
C ILE A 332 -6.87 -8.68 -7.81
N THR A 333 -8.18 -8.94 -7.78
CA THR A 333 -8.83 -9.95 -8.63
C THR A 333 -8.69 -9.63 -10.11
N LEU A 334 -8.94 -8.38 -10.51
CA LEU A 334 -8.75 -7.87 -11.87
C LEU A 334 -7.32 -8.17 -12.34
N MET A 335 -6.32 -7.66 -11.61
CA MET A 335 -4.92 -7.83 -11.99
C MET A 335 -4.48 -9.29 -11.99
N THR A 336 -4.94 -10.08 -11.01
CA THR A 336 -4.64 -11.52 -10.94
C THR A 336 -5.19 -12.26 -12.15
N LEU A 337 -6.44 -11.99 -12.53
CA LEU A 337 -7.11 -12.65 -13.65
C LEU A 337 -6.45 -12.25 -14.98
N TRP A 338 -6.17 -10.95 -15.20
CA TRP A 338 -5.48 -10.48 -16.40
C TRP A 338 -4.06 -11.05 -16.49
N ALA A 339 -3.35 -11.15 -15.36
CA ALA A 339 -2.01 -11.71 -15.32
C ALA A 339 -2.00 -13.21 -15.62
N ILE A 340 -2.80 -14.01 -14.90
CA ILE A 340 -2.80 -15.47 -15.07
C ILE A 340 -3.45 -15.91 -16.39
N ALA A 341 -4.34 -15.12 -16.98
CA ALA A 341 -4.90 -15.39 -18.30
C ALA A 341 -4.05 -14.84 -19.46
N ARG A 342 -3.04 -14.02 -19.15
CA ARG A 342 -2.16 -13.29 -20.09
C ARG A 342 -2.92 -12.37 -21.06
N SER A 343 -3.87 -11.61 -20.53
CA SER A 343 -4.50 -10.48 -21.25
C SER A 343 -3.49 -9.31 -21.37
N PRO A 344 -3.57 -8.44 -22.38
CA PRO A 344 -2.86 -7.16 -22.38
C PRO A 344 -3.16 -6.36 -21.11
N LEU A 345 -2.17 -5.59 -20.65
CA LEU A 345 -2.32 -4.70 -19.49
C LEU A 345 -2.34 -3.25 -20.00
N MET A 346 -3.52 -2.75 -20.36
CA MET A 346 -3.72 -1.37 -20.82
C MET A 346 -4.35 -0.54 -19.71
N PHE A 347 -3.56 0.27 -19.00
CA PHE A 347 -4.05 1.15 -17.94
C PHE A 347 -4.93 2.26 -18.53
N GLY A 348 -6.17 2.42 -18.03
CA GLY A 348 -7.12 3.44 -18.50
C GLY A 348 -7.14 4.72 -17.65
N GLY A 349 -6.56 4.70 -16.45
CA GLY A 349 -6.55 5.84 -15.55
C GLY A 349 -5.57 6.94 -15.93
N ASP A 350 -5.70 8.09 -15.27
CA ASP A 350 -4.75 9.20 -15.37
C ASP A 350 -3.45 8.88 -14.59
N LEU A 351 -2.37 8.56 -15.32
CA LEU A 351 -1.06 8.24 -14.74
C LEU A 351 -0.49 9.42 -13.93
N THR A 352 -0.81 10.65 -14.27
CA THR A 352 -0.33 11.84 -13.53
C THR A 352 -0.95 11.96 -12.14
N ARG A 353 -1.95 11.11 -11.84
CA ARG A 353 -2.69 11.09 -10.58
C ARG A 353 -2.66 9.71 -9.92
N LEU A 354 -1.62 8.91 -10.16
CA LEU A 354 -1.42 7.62 -9.47
C LEU A 354 -1.27 7.84 -7.96
N ASP A 355 -2.04 7.07 -7.19
CA ASP A 355 -1.78 6.85 -5.77
C ASP A 355 -0.84 5.63 -5.59
N GLU A 356 -0.29 5.48 -4.39
CA GLU A 356 0.67 4.42 -4.08
C GLU A 356 0.08 3.03 -4.27
N TRP A 357 -1.18 2.84 -3.87
CA TRP A 357 -1.90 1.59 -4.03
C TRP A 357 -1.95 1.19 -5.52
N THR A 358 -2.44 2.08 -6.38
CA THR A 358 -2.55 1.81 -7.82
C THR A 358 -1.16 1.60 -8.42
N LEU A 359 -0.16 2.42 -8.05
CA LEU A 359 1.22 2.23 -8.50
C LEU A 359 1.78 0.85 -8.09
N SER A 360 1.47 0.36 -6.88
CA SER A 360 1.90 -0.95 -6.40
C SER A 360 1.33 -2.09 -7.25
N LEU A 361 0.08 -1.97 -7.72
CA LEU A 361 -0.54 -2.93 -8.64
C LEU A 361 0.21 -2.97 -9.98
N LEU A 362 0.63 -1.81 -10.49
CA LEU A 362 1.30 -1.67 -11.78
C LEU A 362 2.80 -2.01 -11.74
N THR A 363 3.43 -2.04 -10.56
CA THR A 363 4.89 -2.21 -10.42
C THR A 363 5.31 -3.54 -9.77
N ASN A 364 4.37 -4.38 -9.34
CA ASN A 364 4.67 -5.70 -8.77
C ASN A 364 5.26 -6.65 -9.83
N ARG A 365 6.60 -6.80 -9.83
CA ARG A 365 7.34 -7.59 -10.80
C ARG A 365 6.99 -9.08 -10.80
N GLU A 366 6.59 -9.63 -9.66
CA GLU A 366 6.25 -11.06 -9.55
C GLU A 366 4.91 -11.34 -10.22
N VAL A 367 3.92 -10.45 -10.04
CA VAL A 367 2.63 -10.53 -10.72
C VAL A 367 2.79 -10.26 -12.22
N LEU A 368 3.54 -9.22 -12.60
CA LEU A 368 3.83 -8.91 -14.01
C LEU A 368 4.56 -10.06 -14.70
N ALA A 369 5.45 -10.77 -14.00
CA ALA A 369 6.13 -11.94 -14.55
C ALA A 369 5.15 -13.08 -14.91
N VAL A 370 4.05 -13.23 -14.17
CA VAL A 370 2.99 -14.17 -14.56
C VAL A 370 2.43 -13.77 -15.93
N ASN A 371 2.04 -12.50 -16.12
CA ASN A 371 1.51 -12.03 -17.41
C ASN A 371 2.55 -12.16 -18.55
N GLN A 372 3.78 -11.74 -18.29
CA GLN A 372 4.81 -11.54 -19.31
C GLN A 372 5.59 -12.81 -19.66
N HIS A 373 5.69 -13.77 -18.73
CA HIS A 373 6.60 -14.91 -18.89
C HIS A 373 5.98 -16.28 -18.67
N SER A 374 4.80 -16.40 -18.04
CA SER A 374 4.24 -17.73 -17.79
C SER A 374 3.78 -18.45 -19.06
N THR A 375 3.66 -19.77 -18.99
CA THR A 375 3.16 -20.62 -20.09
C THR A 375 2.12 -21.62 -19.56
N GLY A 376 1.41 -22.33 -20.43
CA GLY A 376 0.46 -23.37 -19.99
C GLY A 376 -0.72 -22.85 -19.17
N ASN A 377 -0.99 -21.54 -19.21
CA ASN A 377 -2.04 -20.85 -18.48
C ASN A 377 -3.42 -21.44 -18.75
N ARG A 378 -4.17 -21.81 -17.71
CA ARG A 378 -5.52 -22.36 -17.86
C ARG A 378 -6.30 -22.30 -16.56
N GLN A 379 -7.62 -22.25 -16.66
CA GLN A 379 -8.49 -22.56 -15.52
C GLN A 379 -8.24 -24.02 -15.11
N TRP A 380 -7.96 -24.22 -13.83
CA TRP A 380 -7.74 -25.53 -13.24
C TRP A 380 -9.06 -26.15 -12.78
N PHE A 381 -9.87 -25.39 -12.04
CA PHE A 381 -11.25 -25.76 -11.73
C PHE A 381 -12.13 -24.52 -11.51
N ARG A 382 -13.44 -24.75 -11.58
CA ARG A 382 -14.49 -23.84 -11.11
C ARG A 382 -15.53 -24.65 -10.32
N GLN A 383 -15.72 -24.32 -9.05
CA GLN A 383 -16.66 -24.97 -8.14
C GLN A 383 -17.59 -23.91 -7.56
N GLY A 384 -18.68 -23.61 -8.28
CA GLY A 384 -19.55 -22.49 -7.93
C GLY A 384 -18.82 -21.15 -8.05
N ASP A 385 -18.69 -20.46 -6.92
CA ASP A 385 -17.99 -19.18 -6.76
C ASP A 385 -16.48 -19.32 -6.50
N LEU A 386 -15.95 -20.53 -6.33
CA LEU A 386 -14.51 -20.76 -6.13
C LEU A 386 -13.85 -21.15 -7.44
N ILE A 387 -12.89 -20.35 -7.90
CA ILE A 387 -12.21 -20.53 -9.18
C ILE A 387 -10.70 -20.64 -8.92
N ALA A 388 -10.04 -21.58 -9.60
CA ALA A 388 -8.59 -21.68 -9.57
C ALA A 388 -8.01 -21.71 -10.99
N TRP A 389 -6.91 -21.01 -11.20
CA TRP A 389 -6.12 -21.03 -12.44
C TRP A 389 -4.69 -21.47 -12.15
N THR A 390 -4.02 -22.06 -13.14
CA THR A 390 -2.62 -22.44 -13.03
C THR A 390 -1.85 -22.09 -14.30
N ALA A 391 -0.54 -21.86 -14.14
CA ALA A 391 0.41 -21.69 -15.23
C ALA A 391 1.77 -22.27 -14.83
N ASP A 392 2.61 -22.54 -15.81
CA ASP A 392 3.96 -23.06 -15.65
C ASP A 392 4.98 -21.92 -15.72
N VAL A 393 6.05 -22.03 -14.92
CA VAL A 393 7.20 -21.12 -14.97
C VAL A 393 8.22 -21.71 -15.95
N PRO A 394 8.51 -21.05 -17.10
CA PRO A 394 9.44 -21.62 -18.07
C PRO A 394 10.82 -21.90 -17.51
N GLY A 395 11.41 -23.03 -17.88
CA GLY A 395 12.76 -23.43 -17.48
C GLY A 395 12.90 -23.92 -16.04
N THR A 396 11.80 -24.02 -15.28
CA THR A 396 11.81 -24.56 -13.91
C THR A 396 10.72 -25.61 -13.72
N ALA A 397 10.67 -26.23 -12.54
CA ALA A 397 9.60 -27.13 -12.13
C ALA A 397 8.48 -26.39 -11.36
N ASP A 398 8.54 -25.06 -11.29
CA ASP A 398 7.60 -24.25 -10.53
C ASP A 398 6.29 -24.06 -11.28
N ARG A 399 5.23 -23.79 -10.53
CA ARG A 399 3.92 -23.40 -11.09
C ARG A 399 3.39 -22.14 -10.43
N TYR A 400 2.67 -21.36 -11.20
CA TYR A 400 1.76 -20.35 -10.68
C TYR A 400 0.40 -20.97 -10.37
N LEU A 401 -0.23 -20.50 -9.29
CA LEU A 401 -1.58 -20.85 -8.87
C LEU A 401 -2.33 -19.58 -8.47
N ALA A 402 -3.42 -19.27 -9.16
CA ALA A 402 -4.32 -18.20 -8.78
C ALA A 402 -5.61 -18.78 -8.19
N LEU A 403 -6.06 -18.24 -7.06
CA LEU A 403 -7.26 -18.65 -6.34
C LEU A 403 -8.19 -17.46 -6.23
N PHE A 404 -9.47 -17.64 -6.58
CA PHE A 404 -10.47 -16.58 -6.60
C PHE A 404 -11.72 -17.04 -5.85
N HIS A 405 -12.25 -16.16 -5.01
CA HIS A 405 -13.60 -16.28 -4.50
C HIS A 405 -14.45 -15.24 -5.22
N ALA A 406 -15.09 -15.68 -6.30
CA ALA A 406 -15.82 -14.85 -7.25
C ALA A 406 -17.34 -15.15 -7.18
N PRO A 407 -18.03 -14.73 -6.11
CA PRO A 407 -19.48 -14.87 -6.01
C PRO A 407 -20.17 -14.15 -7.18
N PRO A 408 -21.31 -14.67 -7.68
CA PRO A 408 -22.03 -14.03 -8.76
C PRO A 408 -22.50 -12.61 -8.37
N PRO A 409 -22.75 -11.73 -9.35
CA PRO A 409 -23.25 -10.39 -9.09
C PRO A 409 -24.45 -10.38 -8.14
N ARG A 410 -24.37 -9.50 -7.14
CA ARG A 410 -25.38 -9.41 -6.08
C ARG A 410 -26.74 -9.05 -6.68
N ARG A 411 -27.76 -9.80 -6.32
CA ARG A 411 -29.16 -9.52 -6.62
C ARG A 411 -29.93 -9.54 -5.32
N ILE A 412 -30.82 -8.57 -5.14
CA ILE A 412 -31.74 -8.57 -4.01
C ILE A 412 -32.59 -9.83 -4.12
N GLN A 413 -32.60 -10.63 -3.06
CA GLN A 413 -33.43 -11.83 -2.97
C GLN A 413 -34.68 -11.51 -2.15
N PRO A 414 -35.86 -11.31 -2.77
CA PRO A 414 -37.08 -10.95 -2.05
C PRO A 414 -37.46 -11.94 -0.94
N ASP A 415 -37.13 -13.23 -1.11
CA ASP A 415 -37.44 -14.28 -0.14
C ASP A 415 -36.60 -14.20 1.14
N ALA A 416 -35.47 -13.49 1.12
CA ALA A 416 -34.66 -13.22 2.30
C ALA A 416 -35.15 -12.00 3.09
N ALA A 417 -36.16 -11.28 2.59
CA ALA A 417 -36.72 -10.11 3.27
C ALA A 417 -37.48 -10.53 4.52
N LEU A 418 -37.39 -9.71 5.56
CA LEU A 418 -38.20 -9.84 6.76
C LEU A 418 -39.69 -9.60 6.43
N TRP A 419 -39.95 -8.78 5.42
CA TRP A 419 -41.27 -8.54 4.86
C TRP A 419 -41.17 -8.14 3.39
N GLN A 420 -42.15 -8.56 2.58
CA GLN A 420 -42.29 -8.15 1.20
C GLN A 420 -43.75 -7.81 0.87
N SER A 421 -43.97 -6.76 0.09
CA SER A 421 -45.29 -6.42 -0.44
C SER A 421 -45.70 -7.39 -1.57
N PRO A 422 -47.00 -7.52 -1.87
CA PRO A 422 -47.45 -7.85 -3.22
C PRO A 422 -46.85 -6.87 -4.24
N ILE A 423 -46.92 -7.19 -5.53
CA ILE A 423 -46.58 -6.21 -6.57
C ILE A 423 -47.57 -5.04 -6.46
N VAL A 424 -47.04 -3.83 -6.30
CA VAL A 424 -47.80 -2.58 -6.22
C VAL A 424 -47.72 -1.90 -7.59
N ASN A 425 -48.88 -1.68 -8.19
CA ASN A 425 -49.03 -1.01 -9.48
C ASN A 425 -50.24 -0.06 -9.45
N ARG A 426 -50.50 0.64 -10.56
CA ARG A 426 -51.64 1.57 -10.69
C ARG A 426 -53.04 0.96 -10.41
N GLN A 427 -53.20 -0.36 -10.48
CA GLN A 427 -54.46 -1.06 -10.17
C GLN A 427 -54.58 -1.46 -8.70
N THR A 428 -53.49 -1.34 -7.93
CA THR A 428 -53.50 -1.62 -6.49
C THR A 428 -54.42 -0.62 -5.78
N PRO A 429 -55.39 -1.06 -4.96
CA PRO A 429 -56.26 -0.14 -4.22
C PRO A 429 -55.46 0.85 -3.38
N GLY A 430 -55.72 2.14 -3.53
CA GLY A 430 -54.96 3.20 -2.85
C GLY A 430 -53.53 3.39 -3.35
N GLN A 431 -53.13 2.68 -4.41
CA GLN A 431 -51.80 2.73 -5.05
C GLN A 431 -50.64 2.46 -4.07
N GLY A 432 -50.92 1.71 -3.01
CA GLY A 432 -49.97 1.41 -1.95
C GLY A 432 -50.49 0.37 -0.98
N VAL A 433 -49.64 0.02 0.00
CA VAL A 433 -49.90 -1.00 1.01
C VAL A 433 -49.38 -0.56 2.37
N ASP A 434 -50.08 -0.95 3.43
CA ASP A 434 -49.60 -0.77 4.80
C ASP A 434 -48.45 -1.74 5.10
N VAL A 435 -47.42 -1.22 5.78
CA VAL A 435 -46.25 -1.96 6.22
C VAL A 435 -46.27 -1.99 7.74
N ASP A 436 -46.27 -3.18 8.34
CA ASP A 436 -46.19 -3.36 9.79
C ASP A 436 -45.35 -4.58 10.18
N VAL A 437 -44.07 -4.35 10.46
CA VAL A 437 -43.04 -5.41 10.50
C VAL A 437 -42.36 -5.46 11.88
N PRO A 438 -42.40 -6.60 12.60
CA PRO A 438 -41.64 -6.76 13.84
C PRO A 438 -40.13 -6.82 13.55
N LEU A 439 -39.34 -6.02 14.25
CA LEU A 439 -37.89 -5.90 14.02
C LEU A 439 -37.06 -6.83 14.91
N HIS A 440 -37.68 -7.49 15.90
CA HIS A 440 -37.02 -8.47 16.77
C HIS A 440 -35.72 -8.00 17.47
N GLY A 441 -35.61 -6.70 17.76
CA GLY A 441 -34.41 -6.12 18.38
C GLY A 441 -33.24 -5.91 17.41
N ALA A 442 -33.50 -5.95 16.10
CA ALA A 442 -32.51 -5.62 15.07
C ALA A 442 -31.91 -4.23 15.31
N ARG A 443 -30.62 -4.12 15.00
CA ARG A 443 -29.86 -2.86 15.08
C ARG A 443 -29.81 -2.12 13.75
N GLU A 444 -30.28 -2.74 12.69
CA GLU A 444 -30.25 -2.20 11.34
C GLU A 444 -31.60 -2.40 10.65
N LEU A 445 -31.94 -1.50 9.73
CA LEU A 445 -33.13 -1.56 8.90
C LEU A 445 -32.76 -1.19 7.46
N TYR A 446 -33.17 -2.02 6.51
CA TYR A 446 -33.04 -1.74 5.09
C TYR A 446 -34.43 -1.66 4.44
N LEU A 447 -34.73 -0.53 3.82
CA LEU A 447 -35.93 -0.31 3.04
C LEU A 447 -35.57 -0.37 1.56
N VAL A 448 -36.22 -1.27 0.83
CA VAL A 448 -35.85 -1.58 -0.55
C VAL A 448 -37.05 -1.51 -1.47
N VAL A 449 -36.87 -0.93 -2.65
CA VAL A 449 -37.85 -0.99 -3.75
C VAL A 449 -37.21 -1.68 -4.94
N THR A 450 -37.85 -2.72 -5.46
CA THR A 450 -37.44 -3.42 -6.69
C THR A 450 -38.46 -3.18 -7.81
N ASP A 451 -38.04 -3.35 -9.05
CA ASP A 451 -38.80 -3.16 -10.29
C ASP A 451 -39.80 -4.28 -10.62
N ALA A 452 -40.02 -5.22 -9.68
CA ALA A 452 -40.94 -6.35 -9.85
C ALA A 452 -40.77 -7.21 -11.13
N GLY A 453 -39.68 -7.05 -11.88
CA GLY A 453 -39.33 -7.80 -13.08
C GLY A 453 -39.75 -7.19 -14.42
N ASP A 454 -40.23 -5.94 -14.48
CA ASP A 454 -40.62 -5.27 -15.73
C ASP A 454 -39.78 -4.03 -16.09
N ASP A 455 -38.54 -3.96 -15.59
CA ASP A 455 -37.60 -2.83 -15.73
C ASP A 455 -37.97 -1.62 -14.85
N ILE A 456 -37.01 -0.71 -14.64
CA ILE A 456 -37.19 0.39 -13.67
C ILE A 456 -38.04 1.55 -14.22
N PHE A 457 -38.44 1.55 -15.50
CA PHE A 457 -38.93 2.76 -16.16
C PHE A 457 -40.26 3.26 -15.57
N GLY A 458 -40.20 4.37 -14.86
CA GLY A 458 -41.36 5.03 -14.28
C GLY A 458 -41.73 4.55 -12.88
N ASP A 459 -40.88 3.75 -12.24
CA ASP A 459 -41.06 3.16 -10.91
C ASP A 459 -40.84 4.13 -9.75
N HIS A 460 -41.59 5.23 -9.75
CA HIS A 460 -41.56 6.21 -8.67
C HIS A 460 -42.32 5.65 -7.46
N ALA A 461 -41.65 5.58 -6.32
CA ALA A 461 -42.11 4.90 -5.12
C ALA A 461 -41.78 5.67 -3.86
N ASN A 462 -42.68 5.64 -2.88
CA ASN A 462 -42.63 6.44 -1.67
C ASN A 462 -42.79 5.55 -0.43
N TRP A 463 -41.98 5.81 0.58
CA TRP A 463 -42.22 5.38 1.96
C TRP A 463 -42.90 6.51 2.72
N VAL A 464 -44.23 6.45 2.87
CA VAL A 464 -45.06 7.48 3.51
C VAL A 464 -45.13 7.23 5.02
N GLU A 465 -44.88 8.27 5.79
CA GLU A 465 -44.83 8.25 7.26
C GLU A 465 -44.07 7.06 7.87
N PRO A 466 -42.81 6.82 7.48
CA PRO A 466 -42.03 5.72 8.02
C PRO A 466 -41.68 5.98 9.49
N ARG A 467 -41.93 5.00 10.36
CA ARG A 467 -41.82 5.11 11.83
C ARG A 467 -41.26 3.85 12.47
N ILE A 468 -40.53 4.03 13.57
CA ILE A 468 -40.00 2.97 14.42
C ILE A 468 -40.67 3.05 15.79
N LEU A 469 -41.28 1.94 16.20
CA LEU A 469 -41.82 1.77 17.54
C LEU A 469 -40.72 1.21 18.43
N THR A 470 -40.38 1.93 19.50
CA THR A 470 -39.39 1.54 20.50
C THR A 470 -40.06 1.16 21.82
N SER A 471 -39.29 0.72 22.82
CA SER A 471 -39.80 0.52 24.18
C SER A 471 -40.24 1.80 24.90
N THR A 472 -39.79 2.98 24.44
CA THR A 472 -40.00 4.27 25.11
C THR A 472 -40.89 5.24 24.32
N GLY A 473 -41.29 4.90 23.10
CA GLY A 473 -42.12 5.75 22.25
C GLY A 473 -42.00 5.44 20.76
N GLU A 474 -42.61 6.28 19.93
CA GLU A 474 -42.53 6.20 18.47
C GLU A 474 -41.56 7.26 17.92
N LEU A 475 -40.75 6.88 16.93
CA LEU A 475 -39.77 7.74 16.28
C LEU A 475 -40.03 7.77 14.77
N ALA A 476 -40.11 8.96 14.18
CA ALA A 476 -40.22 9.09 12.73
C ALA A 476 -38.86 8.78 12.08
N LEU A 477 -38.84 7.85 11.11
CA LEU A 477 -37.61 7.40 10.47
C LEU A 477 -36.91 8.53 9.70
N ILE A 478 -37.67 9.51 9.21
CA ILE A 478 -37.12 10.73 8.57
C ILE A 478 -36.29 11.62 9.50
N GLN A 479 -36.37 11.43 10.82
CA GLN A 479 -35.54 12.13 11.81
C GLN A 479 -34.23 11.40 12.09
N LEU A 480 -34.12 10.14 11.66
CA LEU A 480 -32.88 9.39 11.75
C LEU A 480 -32.04 9.63 10.49
N PRO A 481 -30.73 9.88 10.62
CA PRO A 481 -29.85 9.84 9.47
C PRO A 481 -29.81 8.40 8.92
N TRP A 482 -30.03 8.24 7.62
CA TRP A 482 -29.70 6.97 6.97
C TRP A 482 -28.17 6.82 6.93
N ARG A 483 -27.70 5.58 7.06
CA ARG A 483 -26.30 5.20 6.84
C ARG A 483 -25.93 5.33 5.36
N SER A 484 -26.84 4.92 4.48
CA SER A 484 -26.72 5.05 3.03
C SER A 484 -28.09 5.06 2.38
N ALA A 485 -28.24 5.79 1.27
CA ALA A 485 -29.46 5.78 0.47
C ALA A 485 -29.10 5.81 -1.01
N GLN A 486 -29.66 4.88 -1.77
CA GLN A 486 -29.46 4.76 -3.22
C GLN A 486 -30.81 4.55 -3.92
N THR A 487 -30.90 5.01 -5.16
CA THR A 487 -32.09 4.89 -5.99
C THR A 487 -31.69 4.79 -7.47
N GLY A 488 -32.44 4.02 -8.25
CA GLY A 488 -32.09 3.70 -9.64
C GLY A 488 -32.16 4.90 -10.59
N TRP A 489 -32.97 5.89 -10.27
CA TRP A 489 -33.07 7.15 -11.00
C TRP A 489 -33.41 8.31 -10.05
N GLY A 490 -32.90 9.50 -10.35
CA GLY A 490 -33.11 10.69 -9.52
C GLY A 490 -32.29 10.65 -8.22
N ARG A 491 -32.86 11.16 -7.12
CA ARG A 491 -32.23 11.17 -5.79
C ARG A 491 -33.24 10.82 -4.70
N VAL A 492 -32.79 10.10 -3.68
CA VAL A 492 -33.60 9.87 -2.48
C VAL A 492 -33.78 11.21 -1.76
N ALA A 493 -35.03 11.56 -1.43
CA ALA A 493 -35.33 12.83 -0.78
C ALA A 493 -36.42 12.69 0.28
N ILE A 494 -36.26 13.44 1.38
CA ILE A 494 -37.29 13.54 2.43
C ILE A 494 -38.30 14.62 2.00
N GLY A 495 -39.59 14.27 2.03
CA GLY A 495 -40.71 15.15 1.69
C GLY A 495 -40.79 15.57 0.22
N ARG A 496 -40.01 14.94 -0.65
CA ARG A 496 -39.97 15.16 -2.11
C ARG A 496 -39.91 13.83 -2.84
N ASP A 497 -40.40 13.80 -4.07
CA ASP A 497 -40.27 12.64 -4.95
C ASP A 497 -38.81 12.44 -5.43
N ALA A 498 -38.55 11.37 -6.17
CA ALA A 498 -37.22 11.05 -6.68
C ALA A 498 -36.68 12.07 -7.71
N GLY A 499 -37.56 12.82 -8.38
CA GLY A 499 -37.21 13.91 -9.29
C GLY A 499 -36.92 15.24 -8.61
N GLY A 500 -37.16 15.35 -7.29
CA GLY A 500 -37.02 16.57 -6.50
C GLY A 500 -38.28 17.45 -6.42
N GLY A 501 -39.38 17.00 -7.04
CA GLY A 501 -40.68 17.63 -7.00
C GLY A 501 -41.48 17.34 -5.71
N PRO A 502 -42.71 17.87 -5.59
CA PRO A 502 -43.59 17.57 -4.46
C PRO A 502 -44.04 16.11 -4.48
N MET A 503 -43.72 15.35 -3.44
CA MET A 503 -44.19 13.97 -3.26
C MET A 503 -45.71 13.91 -3.15
N ARG A 504 -46.36 13.09 -3.97
CA ARG A 504 -47.82 12.97 -3.98
C ARG A 504 -48.27 11.52 -4.06
N VAL A 505 -49.26 11.19 -3.24
CA VAL A 505 -49.89 9.86 -3.23
C VAL A 505 -51.40 10.04 -3.18
N GLY A 506 -52.11 9.54 -4.19
CA GLY A 506 -53.56 9.65 -4.32
C GLY A 506 -54.05 11.10 -4.37
N GLY A 507 -53.30 12.00 -5.00
CA GLY A 507 -53.60 13.43 -5.12
C GLY A 507 -53.23 14.27 -3.88
N ARG A 508 -52.77 13.66 -2.79
CA ARG A 508 -52.38 14.35 -1.55
C ARG A 508 -50.88 14.58 -1.50
N THR A 509 -50.47 15.79 -1.11
CA THR A 509 -49.05 16.11 -0.89
C THR A 509 -48.57 15.50 0.42
N ILE A 510 -47.45 14.77 0.37
CA ILE A 510 -46.84 14.12 1.53
C ILE A 510 -45.55 14.86 1.90
N THR A 511 -45.48 15.40 3.12
CA THR A 511 -44.27 16.08 3.63
C THR A 511 -43.42 15.17 4.53
N ASN A 512 -44.05 14.19 5.17
CA ASN A 512 -43.41 13.23 6.07
C ASN A 512 -43.23 11.88 5.38
N GLY A 513 -42.49 11.85 4.28
CA GLY A 513 -42.22 10.63 3.52
C GLY A 513 -40.83 10.64 2.91
N ILE A 514 -40.41 9.50 2.37
CA ILE A 514 -39.13 9.36 1.66
C ILE A 514 -39.41 8.92 0.22
N GLY A 515 -39.03 9.76 -0.73
CA GLY A 515 -39.26 9.54 -2.16
C GLY A 515 -38.09 8.80 -2.78
N THR A 516 -38.41 7.80 -3.59
CA THR A 516 -37.46 6.88 -4.22
C THR A 516 -37.93 6.48 -5.62
N HIS A 517 -37.05 5.80 -6.33
CA HIS A 517 -37.28 5.15 -7.61
C HIS A 517 -36.64 3.76 -7.60
N ALA A 518 -37.28 2.74 -8.18
CA ALA A 518 -36.69 1.41 -8.27
C ALA A 518 -35.41 1.41 -9.13
N LEU A 519 -34.37 0.62 -8.85
CA LEU A 519 -34.12 -0.10 -7.62
C LEU A 519 -33.62 0.87 -6.53
N SER A 520 -34.18 0.83 -5.32
CA SER A 520 -33.70 1.64 -4.20
C SER A 520 -33.34 0.81 -2.98
N ILE A 521 -32.35 1.28 -2.21
CA ILE A 521 -31.92 0.69 -0.93
C ILE A 521 -31.59 1.83 0.03
N LEU A 522 -32.32 1.89 1.14
CA LEU A 522 -32.08 2.83 2.23
C LEU A 522 -31.70 2.05 3.47
N ALA A 523 -30.50 2.29 4.01
CA ALA A 523 -29.98 1.61 5.19
C ALA A 523 -30.00 2.57 6.41
N TYR A 524 -30.48 2.09 7.54
CA TYR A 524 -30.57 2.84 8.79
C TYR A 524 -29.95 2.08 9.95
N ASP A 525 -29.26 2.81 10.83
CA ASP A 525 -28.98 2.38 12.19
C ASP A 525 -30.21 2.59 13.06
N LEU A 526 -30.66 1.53 13.73
CA LEU A 526 -31.82 1.58 14.62
C LEU A 526 -31.40 1.90 16.06
N PRO A 527 -32.17 2.72 16.78
CA PRO A 527 -31.92 2.99 18.19
C PRO A 527 -32.11 1.72 19.05
N GLN A 528 -31.40 1.67 20.18
CA GLN A 528 -31.55 0.57 21.15
C GLN A 528 -33.01 0.45 21.60
N GLY A 529 -33.58 -0.75 21.48
CA GLY A 529 -34.97 -1.01 21.86
C GLY A 529 -35.99 -0.82 20.72
N ALA A 530 -35.57 -0.67 19.46
CA ALA A 530 -36.44 -0.76 18.29
C ALA A 530 -37.16 -2.13 18.24
N ARG A 531 -38.48 -2.10 18.11
CA ARG A 531 -39.34 -3.29 18.15
C ARG A 531 -40.11 -3.53 16.86
N ARG A 532 -40.53 -2.47 16.15
CA ARG A 532 -41.42 -2.58 14.99
C ARG A 532 -41.21 -1.42 14.03
N PHE A 533 -41.28 -1.68 12.73
CA PHE A 533 -41.28 -0.68 11.67
C PHE A 533 -42.68 -0.56 11.07
N ARG A 534 -43.15 0.67 10.86
CA ARG A 534 -44.42 0.98 10.20
C ARG A 534 -44.25 2.03 9.13
N ALA A 535 -44.97 1.89 8.01
CA ALA A 535 -45.06 2.89 6.95
C ALA A 535 -46.29 2.60 6.09
N PHE A 536 -46.65 3.53 5.22
CA PHE A 536 -47.49 3.25 4.04
C PHE A 536 -46.59 3.31 2.80
N ALA A 537 -46.43 2.18 2.12
CA ALA A 537 -45.56 2.06 0.95
C ALA A 537 -46.39 2.21 -0.33
N ALA A 538 -46.15 3.25 -1.11
CA ALA A 538 -47.05 3.63 -2.21
C ALA A 538 -46.30 4.15 -3.43
N LEU A 539 -46.95 4.10 -4.59
CA LEU A 539 -46.47 4.76 -5.79
C LEU A 539 -46.57 6.28 -5.65
N ASP A 540 -45.66 6.99 -6.30
CA ASP A 540 -45.87 8.42 -6.52
C ASP A 540 -46.89 8.64 -7.65
N ASP A 541 -47.74 9.66 -7.51
CA ASP A 541 -48.71 10.02 -8.55
C ASP A 541 -48.02 10.31 -9.90
N GLU A 542 -46.77 10.76 -9.92
CA GLU A 542 -45.99 10.91 -11.15
C GLU A 542 -45.75 9.58 -11.87
N GLY A 543 -45.25 8.56 -11.15
CA GLY A 543 -45.03 7.23 -11.70
C GLY A 543 -46.32 6.56 -12.17
N VAL A 544 -47.45 6.85 -11.51
CA VAL A 544 -48.78 6.37 -11.91
C VAL A 544 -49.25 6.98 -13.23
N ARG A 545 -48.88 8.24 -13.53
CA ARG A 545 -49.31 8.96 -14.75
C ARG A 545 -48.52 8.62 -15.99
N LEU A 546 -47.34 8.00 -15.86
CA LEU A 546 -46.53 7.58 -17.01
C LEU A 546 -47.25 6.48 -17.81
N ASP A 547 -47.05 6.45 -19.13
CA ASP A 547 -47.82 5.58 -20.05
C ASP A 547 -47.74 4.08 -19.69
N ARG A 548 -46.55 3.62 -19.27
CA ARG A 548 -46.34 2.24 -18.77
C ARG A 548 -46.89 2.05 -17.35
N GLY A 549 -46.82 3.10 -16.53
CA GLY A 549 -47.16 3.11 -15.10
C GLY A 549 -46.12 2.39 -14.25
N ALA A 550 -45.96 2.79 -13.00
CA ALA A 550 -45.04 2.13 -12.06
C ALA A 550 -45.52 0.72 -11.66
N THR A 551 -44.58 -0.22 -11.58
CA THR A 551 -44.76 -1.58 -11.09
C THR A 551 -43.62 -1.92 -10.12
N VAL A 552 -43.87 -1.86 -8.81
CA VAL A 552 -42.81 -2.03 -7.82
C VAL A 552 -43.13 -3.10 -6.79
N ARG A 553 -42.08 -3.54 -6.09
CA ARG A 553 -42.22 -4.32 -4.86
C ARG A 553 -41.39 -3.69 -3.75
N PHE A 554 -42.01 -3.51 -2.60
CA PHE A 554 -41.38 -2.99 -1.39
C PHE A 554 -40.92 -4.15 -0.51
N LEU A 555 -39.69 -4.07 -0.02
CA LEU A 555 -39.08 -5.07 0.84
C LEU A 555 -38.49 -4.40 2.07
N VAL A 556 -38.52 -5.11 3.20
CA VAL A 556 -37.92 -4.69 4.46
C VAL A 556 -36.95 -5.77 4.92
N PHE A 557 -35.69 -5.40 5.16
CA PHE A 557 -34.68 -6.29 5.74
C PHE A 557 -34.14 -5.74 7.06
N THR A 558 -33.59 -6.63 7.87
CA THR A 558 -32.86 -6.29 9.12
C THR A 558 -31.39 -6.70 9.05
N ASN A 559 -30.94 -7.17 7.89
CA ASN A 559 -29.56 -7.41 7.51
C ASN A 559 -29.35 -6.83 6.11
N ASP A 560 -28.12 -6.46 5.76
CA ASP A 560 -27.81 -5.91 4.44
C ASP A 560 -28.23 -6.90 3.33
N PRO A 561 -29.20 -6.55 2.46
CA PRO A 561 -29.68 -7.41 1.38
C PRO A 561 -28.63 -7.63 0.28
N LEU A 562 -27.53 -6.88 0.31
CA LEU A 562 -26.38 -6.99 -0.57
C LEU A 562 -25.10 -7.38 0.20
N ALA A 563 -25.22 -7.92 1.42
CA ALA A 563 -24.08 -8.42 2.18
C ALA A 563 -23.27 -9.43 1.34
N LEU A 564 -21.95 -9.28 1.35
CA LEU A 564 -21.06 -10.26 0.72
C LEU A 564 -21.06 -11.57 1.54
N PRO A 565 -20.91 -12.74 0.89
CA PRO A 565 -20.70 -13.99 1.63
C PRO A 565 -19.40 -13.92 2.43
N PRO A 566 -19.29 -14.66 3.54
CA PRO A 566 -18.05 -14.68 4.33
C PRO A 566 -16.87 -15.21 3.49
N PRO A 567 -15.62 -14.91 3.87
CA PRO A 567 -14.44 -15.52 3.26
C PRO A 567 -14.55 -17.04 3.19
N ARG A 568 -14.00 -17.63 2.12
CA ARG A 568 -14.03 -19.09 1.91
C ARG A 568 -12.63 -19.64 1.79
N THR A 569 -12.38 -20.77 2.45
CA THR A 569 -11.15 -21.54 2.28
C THR A 569 -11.19 -22.33 0.98
N ILE A 570 -10.28 -22.00 0.06
CA ILE A 570 -10.07 -22.72 -1.20
C ILE A 570 -8.96 -23.74 -0.98
N THR A 571 -9.27 -25.02 -1.18
CA THR A 571 -8.32 -26.13 -1.01
C THR A 571 -7.92 -26.71 -2.36
N VAL A 572 -6.63 -26.91 -2.57
CA VAL A 572 -6.05 -27.47 -3.79
C VAL A 572 -5.23 -28.71 -3.45
N ASP A 573 -5.44 -29.78 -4.22
CA ASP A 573 -4.60 -30.98 -4.20
C ASP A 573 -3.34 -30.73 -5.03
N LEU A 574 -2.18 -30.79 -4.38
CA LEU A 574 -0.87 -30.52 -4.99
C LEU A 574 -0.48 -31.64 -5.98
N ALA A 575 -0.96 -32.87 -5.78
CA ALA A 575 -0.74 -33.97 -6.71
C ALA A 575 -1.43 -33.70 -8.06
N GLY A 576 -2.62 -33.08 -8.03
CA GLY A 576 -3.33 -32.63 -9.23
C GLY A 576 -2.55 -31.59 -10.04
N LEU A 577 -1.75 -30.76 -9.35
CA LEU A 577 -0.83 -29.81 -9.97
C LEU A 577 0.53 -30.43 -10.33
N GLY A 578 0.68 -31.75 -10.25
CA GLY A 578 1.90 -32.46 -10.65
C GLY A 578 3.00 -32.50 -9.59
N PHE A 579 2.73 -32.08 -8.35
CA PHE A 579 3.69 -32.16 -7.24
C PHE A 579 3.49 -33.44 -6.43
N ARG A 580 4.52 -34.28 -6.33
CA ARG A 580 4.48 -35.55 -5.57
C ARG A 580 5.15 -35.50 -4.20
N GLY A 581 5.77 -34.37 -3.87
CA GLY A 581 6.47 -34.13 -2.62
C GLY A 581 6.20 -32.71 -2.12
N PRO A 582 6.95 -32.26 -1.11
CA PRO A 582 6.71 -30.95 -0.53
C PRO A 582 7.01 -29.81 -1.50
N VAL A 583 6.20 -28.75 -1.42
CA VAL A 583 6.37 -27.50 -2.15
C VAL A 583 6.50 -26.35 -1.17
N ARG A 584 7.33 -25.37 -1.52
CA ARG A 584 7.31 -24.04 -0.90
C ARG A 584 6.27 -23.20 -1.64
N VAL A 585 5.46 -22.46 -0.89
CA VAL A 585 4.42 -21.59 -1.45
C VAL A 585 4.77 -20.14 -1.13
N ARG A 586 4.78 -19.29 -2.17
CA ARG A 586 4.99 -17.85 -2.06
C ARG A 586 3.77 -17.12 -2.58
N ASP A 587 3.31 -16.11 -1.85
CA ASP A 587 2.31 -15.15 -2.31
C ASP A 587 2.97 -14.01 -3.08
N LEU A 588 2.54 -13.78 -4.32
CA LEU A 588 3.13 -12.78 -5.21
C LEU A 588 2.62 -11.37 -4.93
N TRP A 589 1.43 -11.22 -4.34
CA TRP A 589 0.89 -9.91 -3.99
C TRP A 589 1.53 -9.35 -2.73
N THR A 590 1.59 -10.17 -1.67
CA THR A 590 2.25 -9.78 -0.42
C THR A 590 3.76 -9.99 -0.46
N GLN A 591 4.28 -10.71 -1.47
CA GLN A 591 5.68 -11.09 -1.61
C GLN A 591 6.21 -11.88 -0.41
N GLN A 592 5.32 -12.61 0.28
CA GLN A 592 5.61 -13.41 1.47
C GLN A 592 5.72 -14.90 1.13
N ASP A 593 6.68 -15.56 1.75
CA ASP A 593 6.77 -17.01 1.74
C ASP A 593 5.82 -17.59 2.80
N LEU A 594 4.79 -18.33 2.36
CA LEU A 594 3.77 -18.91 3.23
C LEU A 594 4.21 -20.23 3.89
N GLY A 595 5.41 -20.71 3.56
CA GLY A 595 6.00 -21.91 4.13
C GLY A 595 5.92 -23.15 3.22
N ARG A 596 6.11 -24.32 3.84
CA ARG A 596 6.19 -25.63 3.19
C ARG A 596 4.86 -26.38 3.34
N PHE A 597 4.36 -26.91 2.23
CA PHE A 597 3.13 -27.69 2.16
C PHE A 597 3.35 -29.00 1.40
N GLU A 598 2.59 -30.04 1.74
CA GLU A 598 2.68 -31.35 1.11
C GLU A 598 1.30 -32.00 1.03
N GLY A 599 0.99 -32.65 -0.10
CA GLY A 599 -0.32 -33.23 -0.38
C GLY A 599 -1.40 -32.19 -0.71
N ARG A 600 -1.66 -31.22 0.17
CA ARG A 600 -2.68 -30.18 -0.04
C ARG A 600 -2.18 -28.80 0.38
N PHE A 601 -2.73 -27.80 -0.29
CA PHE A 601 -2.61 -26.40 0.10
C PHE A 601 -4.01 -25.81 0.25
N ALA A 602 -4.25 -25.03 1.30
CA ALA A 602 -5.53 -24.38 1.53
C ALA A 602 -5.30 -22.92 1.92
N ARG A 603 -6.14 -22.03 1.40
CA ARG A 603 -6.07 -20.60 1.68
C ARG A 603 -7.46 -20.00 1.77
N GLU A 604 -7.68 -19.20 2.80
CA GLU A 604 -8.88 -18.37 2.90
C GLU A 604 -8.78 -17.17 1.94
N VAL A 605 -9.85 -16.94 1.19
CA VAL A 605 -9.95 -15.84 0.22
C VAL A 605 -11.26 -15.09 0.49
N PRO A 606 -11.22 -13.77 0.72
CA PRO A 606 -12.42 -12.97 0.94
C PRO A 606 -13.29 -12.93 -0.34
N PRO A 607 -14.60 -12.67 -0.22
CA PRO A 607 -15.45 -12.44 -1.39
C PRO A 607 -14.89 -11.34 -2.27
N HIS A 608 -14.90 -11.55 -3.59
CA HIS A 608 -14.26 -10.70 -4.60
C HIS A 608 -12.73 -10.64 -4.53
N GLY A 609 -12.09 -11.35 -3.59
CA GLY A 609 -10.65 -11.40 -3.43
C GLY A 609 -9.99 -12.49 -4.28
N ALA A 610 -8.68 -12.34 -4.42
CA ALA A 610 -7.82 -13.33 -5.06
C ALA A 610 -6.50 -13.52 -4.32
N ALA A 611 -5.88 -14.68 -4.53
CA ALA A 611 -4.49 -14.93 -4.19
C ALA A 611 -3.74 -15.38 -5.44
N LEU A 612 -2.53 -14.87 -5.66
CA LEU A 612 -1.65 -15.30 -6.74
C LEU A 612 -0.38 -15.86 -6.14
N LEU A 613 -0.07 -17.12 -6.43
CA LEU A 613 0.94 -17.89 -5.72
C LEU A 613 1.96 -18.48 -6.69
N ARG A 614 3.20 -18.63 -6.24
CA ARG A 614 4.21 -19.49 -6.87
C ARG A 614 4.47 -20.71 -5.98
N LEU A 615 4.39 -21.88 -6.59
CA LEU A 615 4.63 -23.19 -5.98
C LEU A 615 5.97 -23.72 -6.49
N THR A 616 6.92 -23.93 -5.58
CA THR A 616 8.28 -24.40 -5.89
C THR A 616 8.50 -25.77 -5.26
N PRO A 617 8.73 -26.84 -6.03
CA PRO A 617 9.01 -28.15 -5.47
C PRO A 617 10.34 -28.15 -4.71
N LEU A 618 10.35 -28.70 -3.50
CA LEU A 618 11.57 -28.88 -2.72
C LEU A 618 12.15 -30.24 -3.08
N SER A 619 13.28 -30.27 -3.77
CA SER A 619 13.93 -31.52 -4.17
C SER A 619 14.31 -32.36 -2.94
N SER A 620 13.90 -33.63 -2.91
CA SER A 620 14.55 -34.64 -2.09
C SER A 620 15.95 -34.89 -2.66
N ALA A 621 16.98 -34.91 -1.82
CA ALA A 621 18.30 -35.38 -2.22
C ALA A 621 18.21 -36.78 -2.87
N ALA A 622 19.02 -36.96 -3.92
CA ALA A 622 19.35 -38.19 -4.67
C ALA A 622 18.38 -38.68 -5.77
N ALA A 623 18.80 -38.49 -7.03
CA ALA A 623 19.17 -39.59 -7.93
C ALA A 623 19.77 -39.03 -9.24
N ALA A 624 21.05 -39.31 -9.49
CA ALA A 624 21.70 -39.06 -10.77
C ALA A 624 21.13 -40.01 -11.86
N PRO A 625 20.87 -39.53 -13.09
CA PRO A 625 20.64 -40.43 -14.22
C PRO A 625 21.99 -40.84 -14.84
N THR A 626 22.22 -42.15 -14.87
CA THR A 626 23.33 -42.80 -15.57
C THR A 626 23.02 -43.01 -17.05
N GLY A 627 23.95 -42.61 -17.92
CA GLY A 627 24.20 -43.21 -19.25
C GLY A 627 23.82 -42.36 -20.48
N PRO A 628 24.35 -42.69 -21.68
CA PRO A 628 25.73 -42.40 -22.08
C PRO A 628 25.80 -41.60 -23.39
N GLY A 629 26.89 -40.85 -23.61
CA GLY A 629 27.29 -40.38 -24.93
C GLY A 629 27.58 -38.89 -25.04
N ALA A 630 28.75 -38.47 -24.61
CA ALA A 630 29.35 -37.20 -25.04
C ALA A 630 30.57 -37.53 -25.91
N LYS A 631 30.48 -37.23 -27.21
CA LYS A 631 31.65 -36.97 -28.05
C LYS A 631 31.83 -35.47 -28.14
N GLU A 632 33.09 -35.10 -28.02
CA GLU A 632 33.71 -33.77 -28.01
C GLU A 632 33.19 -32.80 -29.08
N LEU A 633 33.23 -31.49 -28.76
CA LEU A 633 34.13 -30.55 -29.44
C LEU A 633 34.33 -29.30 -28.57
N ARG A 634 35.60 -29.06 -28.22
CA ARG A 634 36.11 -27.79 -27.66
C ARG A 634 36.36 -26.80 -28.79
N ALA A 635 36.12 -25.51 -28.55
CA ALA A 635 37.05 -24.38 -28.70
C ALA A 635 36.34 -23.08 -29.11
N GLY A 636 36.67 -21.97 -28.44
CA GLY A 636 36.34 -20.61 -28.90
C GLY A 636 35.95 -19.64 -27.78
N ALA A 637 36.88 -19.29 -26.90
CA ALA A 637 36.69 -18.25 -25.90
C ALA A 637 36.77 -16.85 -26.52
N GLN A 638 35.83 -15.95 -26.19
CA GLN A 638 36.12 -14.52 -26.09
C GLN A 638 35.18 -13.80 -25.11
N GLN A 639 35.75 -13.52 -23.94
CA GLN A 639 35.47 -12.49 -22.94
C GLN A 639 34.18 -11.65 -23.07
N ALA A 640 33.26 -11.86 -22.13
CA ALA A 640 32.49 -10.80 -21.50
C ALA A 640 32.60 -10.95 -19.99
N ARG A 641 33.08 -9.90 -19.32
CA ARG A 641 33.31 -9.83 -17.88
C ARG A 641 32.02 -10.15 -17.11
N THR A 642 32.05 -11.22 -16.32
CA THR A 642 31.08 -11.50 -15.27
C THR A 642 31.16 -10.40 -14.20
N ARG A 643 30.15 -9.52 -14.15
CA ARG A 643 29.72 -8.93 -12.87
C ARG A 643 28.59 -9.80 -12.37
N SER A 644 28.85 -10.54 -11.30
CA SER A 644 27.87 -11.22 -10.48
C SER A 644 26.80 -10.23 -10.02
N GLY A 645 25.63 -10.28 -10.64
CA GLY A 645 24.43 -9.65 -10.11
C GLY A 645 23.86 -10.54 -9.02
N GLN A 646 24.37 -10.37 -7.79
CA GLN A 646 23.61 -10.76 -6.60
C GLN A 646 22.27 -10.02 -6.67
N GLU A 647 21.18 -10.77 -6.51
CA GLU A 647 19.87 -10.20 -6.16
C GLU A 647 20.04 -9.25 -4.96
N PRO A 648 19.52 -8.02 -4.98
CA PRO A 648 19.45 -7.24 -3.76
C PRO A 648 18.40 -7.89 -2.83
N PRO A 649 18.67 -8.03 -1.52
CA PRO A 649 17.74 -8.60 -0.56
C PRO A 649 16.43 -7.78 -0.51
N GLN A 650 15.30 -8.45 -0.23
CA GLN A 650 14.13 -7.78 0.34
C GLN A 650 14.59 -7.08 1.63
N ALA A 651 14.50 -5.75 1.70
CA ALA A 651 14.73 -5.04 2.95
C ALA A 651 13.51 -5.24 3.86
N VAL A 652 13.53 -6.35 4.62
CA VAL A 652 12.96 -6.37 5.97
C VAL A 652 13.71 -5.29 6.75
N PHE A 653 13.02 -4.47 7.54
CA PHE A 653 13.71 -3.62 8.51
C PHE A 653 14.64 -4.50 9.34
N GLY A 654 15.95 -4.27 9.24
CA GLY A 654 16.96 -5.14 9.83
C GLY A 654 18.30 -4.42 9.83
N GLN A 655 18.57 -3.70 10.92
CA GLN A 655 19.92 -3.23 11.18
C GLN A 655 20.80 -4.45 11.42
N HIS A 656 21.99 -4.46 10.83
CA HIS A 656 22.99 -5.45 11.19
C HIS A 656 23.39 -5.15 12.64
N LEU A 657 22.95 -5.98 13.59
CA LEU A 657 23.30 -5.84 15.01
C LEU A 657 24.23 -6.98 15.41
N ASP A 658 25.24 -6.64 16.20
CA ASP A 658 26.08 -7.62 16.86
C ASP A 658 25.32 -8.25 18.05
N ARG A 659 26.01 -9.12 18.80
CA ARG A 659 25.40 -9.78 19.97
C ARG A 659 25.20 -8.85 21.15
N GLY A 660 25.73 -7.63 21.14
CA GLY A 660 25.64 -6.70 22.27
C GLY A 660 26.15 -7.32 23.58
N LEU A 661 27.06 -8.30 23.50
CA LEU A 661 27.43 -9.10 24.67
C LEU A 661 28.09 -8.22 25.73
N VAL A 662 27.63 -8.32 26.97
CA VAL A 662 28.27 -7.70 28.14
C VAL A 662 28.61 -8.73 29.19
N ALA A 663 29.65 -8.46 30.00
CA ALA A 663 30.04 -9.29 31.11
C ALA A 663 30.53 -8.44 32.30
N PHE A 664 29.91 -8.60 33.46
CA PHE A 664 30.22 -7.86 34.69
C PHE A 664 30.57 -8.78 35.85
N VAL A 665 31.72 -8.54 36.47
CA VAL A 665 32.14 -9.19 37.72
C VAL A 665 31.39 -8.54 38.88
N LEU A 666 30.48 -9.30 39.49
CA LEU A 666 29.67 -8.89 40.62
C LEU A 666 30.49 -8.83 41.91
N THR A 667 29.94 -8.17 42.93
CA THR A 667 30.62 -8.00 44.24
C THR A 667 30.88 -9.32 44.97
N ASN A 668 30.13 -10.38 44.67
CA ASN A 668 30.36 -11.73 45.17
C ASN A 668 31.38 -12.54 44.36
N GLY A 669 32.00 -11.96 43.33
CA GLY A 669 32.98 -12.61 42.46
C GLY A 669 32.38 -13.40 41.29
N HIS A 670 31.06 -13.59 41.23
CA HIS A 670 30.40 -14.20 40.08
C HIS A 670 30.43 -13.26 38.87
N VAL A 671 30.26 -13.78 37.66
CA VAL A 671 30.18 -12.96 36.45
C VAL A 671 28.79 -13.05 35.82
N PHE A 672 28.09 -11.93 35.73
CA PHE A 672 26.85 -11.83 34.98
C PHE A 672 27.14 -11.50 33.52
N SER A 673 26.43 -12.13 32.58
CA SER A 673 26.50 -11.82 31.15
C SER A 673 25.12 -11.80 30.51
N SER A 674 24.90 -10.91 29.55
CA SER A 674 23.69 -10.84 28.73
C SER A 674 24.02 -10.48 27.28
N TRP A 675 23.16 -10.88 26.34
CA TRP A 675 23.35 -10.70 24.90
C TRP A 675 22.01 -10.68 24.13
N ARG A 676 22.03 -10.18 22.90
CA ARG A 676 20.85 -10.03 22.06
C ARG A 676 20.41 -11.36 21.45
N LEU A 677 19.09 -11.57 21.46
CA LEU A 677 18.42 -12.42 20.47
C LEU A 677 18.08 -11.56 19.26
N LEU A 678 18.45 -12.01 18.07
CA LEU A 678 18.25 -11.26 16.83
C LEU A 678 17.13 -11.88 15.99
N LEU A 679 16.45 -11.10 15.18
CA LEU A 679 15.40 -11.53 14.25
C LEU A 679 16.00 -12.43 13.15
N SER A 680 17.28 -12.22 12.83
CA SER A 680 18.06 -13.08 11.93
C SER A 680 18.40 -14.45 12.53
N ASP A 681 18.21 -14.65 13.83
CA ASP A 681 18.38 -15.96 14.43
C ASP A 681 17.26 -16.92 14.00
N PRO A 682 17.59 -18.18 13.66
CA PRO A 682 16.57 -19.15 13.31
C PRO A 682 15.65 -19.46 14.52
N PRO A 683 14.36 -19.78 14.27
CA PRO A 683 13.47 -20.27 15.32
C PRO A 683 14.11 -21.44 16.09
N GLY A 684 14.13 -21.34 17.42
CA GLY A 684 14.74 -22.35 18.28
C GLY A 684 16.27 -22.28 18.41
N VAL A 685 16.93 -21.20 17.96
CA VAL A 685 18.38 -21.00 18.18
C VAL A 685 18.74 -21.23 19.66
N GLN A 686 19.86 -21.87 19.91
CA GLN A 686 20.37 -22.13 21.26
C GLN A 686 21.65 -21.35 21.50
N PHE A 687 21.97 -21.07 22.76
CA PHE A 687 23.17 -20.30 23.12
C PHE A 687 24.10 -21.06 24.06
N VAL A 688 25.38 -21.09 23.71
CA VAL A 688 26.43 -21.57 24.62
C VAL A 688 27.29 -20.38 25.03
N LEU A 689 27.28 -20.07 26.32
CA LEU A 689 28.16 -19.05 26.89
C LEU A 689 29.47 -19.73 27.27
N GLU A 690 30.57 -19.22 26.76
CA GLU A 690 31.90 -19.73 27.03
C GLU A 690 32.76 -18.66 27.67
N ARG A 691 33.71 -19.11 28.49
CA ARG A 691 34.75 -18.26 29.06
C ARG A 691 36.14 -18.71 28.63
N SER A 692 37.08 -17.77 28.63
CA SER A 692 38.50 -17.99 28.33
C SER A 692 39.38 -17.12 29.25
N PRO A 693 40.55 -17.63 29.71
CA PRO A 693 41.47 -16.83 30.52
C PRO A 693 42.23 -15.74 29.73
N ASP A 694 42.34 -15.89 28.40
CA ASP A 694 43.13 -14.99 27.53
C ASP A 694 42.30 -14.33 26.41
N GLY A 695 41.03 -14.72 26.26
CA GLY A 695 40.12 -14.22 25.23
C GLY A 695 40.45 -14.70 23.81
N ARG A 696 41.40 -15.63 23.66
CA ARG A 696 41.90 -16.12 22.36
C ARG A 696 41.80 -17.64 22.23
N SER A 697 42.03 -18.37 23.31
CA SER A 697 42.11 -19.84 23.35
C SER A 697 41.42 -20.41 24.60
N ASN A 698 41.38 -21.75 24.74
CA ASN A 698 40.85 -22.43 25.93
C ASN A 698 39.42 -22.01 26.32
N TRP A 699 38.54 -21.88 25.32
CA TRP A 699 37.13 -21.59 25.52
C TRP A 699 36.43 -22.77 26.17
N THR A 700 35.82 -22.56 27.33
CA THR A 700 35.07 -23.57 28.08
C THR A 700 33.64 -23.10 28.33
N PRO A 701 32.61 -23.89 28.04
CA PRO A 701 31.24 -23.60 28.43
C PRO A 701 31.13 -23.38 29.95
N VAL A 702 30.28 -22.41 30.36
CA VAL A 702 30.04 -22.11 31.79
C VAL A 702 28.79 -22.79 32.35
N HIS A 703 28.15 -23.62 31.53
CA HIS A 703 26.97 -24.42 31.84
C HIS A 703 27.04 -25.72 31.02
N SER A 704 26.26 -26.73 31.42
CA SER A 704 26.35 -28.08 30.85
C SER A 704 25.51 -28.29 29.59
N GLU A 705 24.48 -27.48 29.36
CA GLU A 705 23.50 -27.62 28.28
C GLU A 705 23.24 -26.28 27.58
N PRO A 706 23.09 -26.23 26.24
CA PRO A 706 22.76 -25.01 25.53
C PRO A 706 21.49 -24.31 26.05
N LEU A 707 21.56 -22.99 26.19
CA LEU A 707 20.46 -22.16 26.69
C LEU A 707 19.41 -21.94 25.60
N THR A 708 18.15 -22.22 25.93
CA THR A 708 17.01 -22.10 25.01
C THR A 708 15.92 -21.13 25.49
N ASN A 709 15.97 -20.69 26.75
CA ASN A 709 14.90 -19.92 27.38
C ASN A 709 15.34 -18.55 27.89
N ARG A 710 16.59 -18.15 27.68
CA ARG A 710 17.14 -16.88 28.16
C ARG A 710 18.34 -16.45 27.33
N CYS A 711 18.63 -15.16 27.36
CA CYS A 711 19.83 -14.57 26.75
C CYS A 711 20.72 -13.89 27.80
N ASN A 712 20.71 -14.42 29.03
CA ASN A 712 21.60 -14.02 30.11
C ASN A 712 22.01 -15.23 30.95
N TRP A 713 23.12 -15.10 31.68
CA TRP A 713 23.65 -16.12 32.57
C TRP A 713 24.55 -15.53 33.65
N THR A 714 24.56 -16.15 34.83
CA THR A 714 25.51 -15.84 35.91
C THR A 714 26.47 -17.00 36.10
N ASP A 715 27.74 -16.82 35.72
CA ASP A 715 28.81 -17.78 35.97
C ASP A 715 29.27 -17.69 37.43
N THR A 716 28.85 -18.68 38.23
CA THR A 716 29.20 -18.83 39.65
C THR A 716 30.53 -19.54 39.86
N THR A 717 31.16 -20.03 38.79
CA THR A 717 32.41 -20.81 38.85
C THR A 717 33.63 -19.97 38.48
N ALA A 718 33.46 -18.66 38.30
CA ALA A 718 34.51 -17.73 37.89
C ALA A 718 35.44 -17.42 39.06
N GLU A 719 36.53 -18.19 39.19
CA GLU A 719 37.47 -18.04 40.31
C GLU A 719 38.54 -16.97 40.05
N GLY A 720 38.50 -15.84 40.77
CA GLY A 720 39.64 -14.97 41.14
C GLY A 720 40.58 -14.41 40.06
N ARG A 721 40.39 -14.77 38.79
CA ARG A 721 41.20 -14.36 37.63
C ARG A 721 40.39 -13.52 36.66
N ARG A 722 41.08 -12.82 35.78
CA ARG A 722 40.44 -12.10 34.67
C ARG A 722 39.92 -13.11 33.66
N TRP A 723 38.68 -12.89 33.23
CA TRP A 723 37.98 -13.76 32.30
C TRP A 723 37.47 -12.96 31.11
N TYR A 724 37.43 -13.63 29.96
CA TYR A 724 36.80 -13.17 28.73
C TYR A 724 35.64 -14.08 28.42
N TYR A 725 34.54 -13.51 27.91
CA TYR A 725 33.32 -14.23 27.60
C TYR A 725 32.99 -14.06 26.11
N ARG A 726 32.41 -15.10 25.52
CA ARG A 726 31.76 -15.04 24.20
C ARG A 726 30.52 -15.93 24.22
N VAL A 727 29.54 -15.59 23.40
CA VAL A 727 28.35 -16.43 23.20
C VAL A 727 28.41 -17.08 21.82
N GLN A 728 28.15 -18.38 21.74
CA GLN A 728 27.92 -19.09 20.49
C GLN A 728 26.43 -19.22 20.24
N ALA A 729 25.96 -18.76 19.09
CA ALA A 729 24.63 -19.09 18.59
C ALA A 729 24.68 -20.40 17.79
N LEU A 730 23.82 -21.35 18.17
CA LEU A 730 23.68 -22.66 17.54
C LEU A 730 22.35 -22.73 16.80
N GLY A 731 22.41 -22.72 15.47
CA GLY A 731 21.23 -22.90 14.62
C GLY A 731 20.84 -24.37 14.43
N PRO A 732 19.72 -24.66 13.74
CA PRO A 732 19.29 -26.02 13.39
C PRO A 732 20.31 -26.79 12.55
N ASP A 733 21.22 -26.07 11.88
CA ASP A 733 22.34 -26.61 11.11
C ASP A 733 23.48 -27.13 11.99
N GLY A 734 23.43 -26.88 13.31
CA GLY A 734 24.48 -27.24 14.26
C GLY A 734 25.75 -26.39 14.13
N VAL A 735 25.74 -25.36 13.26
CA VAL A 735 26.91 -24.50 13.04
C VAL A 735 26.98 -23.43 14.13
N ALA A 736 28.07 -23.44 14.89
CA ALA A 736 28.35 -22.45 15.90
C ALA A 736 28.80 -21.11 15.30
N ARG A 737 28.13 -20.04 15.71
CA ARG A 737 28.43 -18.66 15.30
C ARG A 737 28.82 -17.86 16.56
N PRO A 738 30.13 -17.67 16.83
CA PRO A 738 30.59 -16.99 18.03
C PRO A 738 30.45 -15.46 17.92
N SER A 739 30.13 -14.81 19.04
CA SER A 739 30.22 -13.36 19.19
C SER A 739 31.67 -12.88 19.28
N THR A 740 31.88 -11.58 19.11
CA THR A 740 33.10 -10.91 19.56
C THR A 740 33.30 -11.16 21.06
N PRO A 741 34.49 -11.60 21.51
CA PRO A 741 34.80 -11.74 22.92
C PRO A 741 34.76 -10.41 23.68
N VAL A 742 34.19 -10.40 24.87
CA VAL A 742 34.26 -9.26 25.79
C VAL A 742 35.00 -9.63 27.06
N ARG A 743 35.72 -8.65 27.62
CA ARG A 743 36.39 -8.80 28.91
C ARG A 743 35.36 -8.57 30.02
N ALA A 744 35.33 -9.44 31.03
CA ALA A 744 34.51 -9.20 32.21
C ALA A 744 35.03 -8.00 33.00
N GLU A 745 34.17 -7.02 33.25
CA GLU A 745 34.53 -5.77 33.93
C GLU A 745 33.95 -5.74 35.35
N PRO A 746 34.70 -5.29 36.37
CA PRO A 746 34.16 -5.19 37.72
C PRO A 746 33.04 -4.15 37.79
N VAL A 747 31.98 -4.45 38.54
CA VAL A 747 30.95 -3.45 38.84
C VAL A 747 31.54 -2.36 39.74
N GLU A 748 31.39 -1.11 39.33
CA GLU A 748 31.89 0.07 40.04
C GLU A 748 30.74 0.73 40.83
N GLY A 749 30.40 0.13 41.98
CA GLY A 749 29.34 0.63 42.86
C GLY A 749 28.11 -0.28 42.90
N PRO A 750 26.91 0.26 43.20
CA PRO A 750 25.70 -0.55 43.39
C PRO A 750 25.07 -1.04 42.08
N THR A 751 25.35 -0.38 40.95
CA THR A 751 24.75 -0.67 39.64
C THR A 751 25.84 -0.78 38.59
N ALA A 752 25.76 -1.77 37.70
CA ALA A 752 26.71 -1.92 36.61
C ALA A 752 26.51 -0.84 35.53
N PHE A 753 27.60 -0.30 35.01
CA PHE A 753 27.57 0.56 33.85
C PHE A 753 28.86 0.43 33.03
N ARG A 754 28.74 0.70 31.72
CA ARG A 754 29.88 0.92 30.83
C ARG A 754 30.17 2.41 30.74
N ARG A 755 31.45 2.79 30.76
CA ARG A 755 31.90 4.19 30.67
C ARG A 755 32.53 4.50 29.31
N ILE A 756 32.16 5.64 28.73
CA ILE A 756 32.87 6.27 27.60
C ILE A 756 33.46 7.58 28.08
N ARG A 757 34.79 7.68 28.04
CA ARG A 757 35.52 8.88 28.46
C ARG A 757 35.50 9.92 27.35
N LEU A 758 35.05 11.12 27.68
CA LEU A 758 35.00 12.24 26.76
C LEU A 758 36.37 12.91 26.63
N GLN A 759 36.57 13.66 25.55
CA GLN A 759 37.82 14.39 25.28
C GLN A 759 38.07 15.58 26.23
N GLY A 760 37.13 15.92 27.11
CA GLY A 760 37.31 16.98 28.10
C GLY A 760 36.29 16.90 29.23
N ASN A 761 36.49 17.73 30.26
CA ASN A 761 35.66 17.75 31.46
C ASN A 761 34.40 18.63 31.28
N TYR A 762 33.55 18.28 30.31
CA TYR A 762 32.26 18.93 30.06
C TYR A 762 31.09 17.96 30.19
N ARG A 763 29.88 18.50 30.14
CA ARG A 763 28.63 17.75 30.03
C ARG A 763 28.03 17.94 28.63
N PHE A 764 27.12 17.07 28.23
CA PHE A 764 26.35 17.14 27.00
C PHE A 764 24.86 16.88 27.29
N ASP A 765 23.98 17.28 26.37
CA ASP A 765 22.53 17.16 26.56
C ASP A 765 21.88 16.04 25.76
N LYS A 766 22.48 15.68 24.63
CA LYS A 766 21.89 14.78 23.65
C LYS A 766 22.94 13.84 23.10
N VAL A 767 22.50 12.61 22.88
CA VAL A 767 23.28 11.54 22.27
C VAL A 767 22.46 10.91 21.15
N GLY A 768 23.07 10.73 19.99
CA GLY A 768 22.56 9.84 18.95
C GLY A 768 23.26 8.49 19.06
N ILE A 769 22.50 7.42 18.85
CA ILE A 769 22.93 6.04 19.06
C ILE A 769 22.62 5.24 17.81
N ALA A 770 23.66 4.78 17.13
CA ALA A 770 23.58 3.95 15.92
C ALA A 770 24.95 3.34 15.63
N ASP A 771 25.01 2.32 14.78
CA ASP A 771 26.25 1.77 14.26
C ASP A 771 26.83 2.72 13.20
N LEU A 772 27.99 3.34 13.46
CA LEU A 772 28.59 4.30 12.51
C LEU A 772 29.50 3.60 11.49
N ASP A 773 29.94 2.36 11.75
CA ASP A 773 31.00 1.72 10.98
C ASP A 773 30.65 0.35 10.37
N GLY A 774 29.48 -0.17 10.68
CA GLY A 774 28.86 -1.36 10.10
C GLY A 774 29.25 -2.65 10.81
N ASP A 775 29.89 -2.59 11.97
CA ASP A 775 30.29 -3.78 12.73
C ASP A 775 29.16 -4.40 13.57
N GLY A 776 28.03 -3.71 13.66
CA GLY A 776 26.82 -4.06 14.39
C GLY A 776 26.79 -3.64 15.86
N ALA A 777 27.87 -3.07 16.39
CA ALA A 777 27.88 -2.46 17.71
C ALA A 777 27.34 -1.02 17.62
N LEU A 778 26.64 -0.56 18.67
CA LEU A 778 26.10 0.79 18.69
C LEU A 778 27.16 1.78 19.19
N ASP A 779 27.38 2.82 18.38
CA ASP A 779 28.26 3.93 18.64
C ASP A 779 27.47 5.17 19.09
N PHE A 780 28.19 6.22 19.47
CA PHE A 780 27.63 7.38 20.15
C PHE A 780 28.09 8.68 19.52
N VAL A 781 27.14 9.54 19.14
CA VAL A 781 27.42 10.93 18.74
C VAL A 781 26.82 11.87 19.77
N ILE A 782 27.65 12.64 20.47
CA ILE A 782 27.20 13.58 21.50
C ILE A 782 27.24 15.01 21.01
N LYS A 783 26.35 15.85 21.55
CA LYS A 783 26.33 17.30 21.31
C LYS A 783 26.68 18.08 22.58
N GLN A 784 27.84 18.73 22.57
CA GLN A 784 28.46 19.40 23.71
C GLN A 784 28.84 20.86 23.40
N PRO A 785 29.01 21.74 24.39
CA PRO A 785 28.78 21.50 25.82
C PRO A 785 27.30 21.67 26.20
N HIS A 786 26.93 21.24 27.39
CA HIS A 786 25.62 21.48 27.98
C HIS A 786 25.41 22.96 28.28
N GLN A 787 24.33 23.55 27.75
CA GLN A 787 23.80 24.83 28.19
C GLN A 787 22.27 24.83 28.07
N VAL A 788 21.58 25.36 29.08
CA VAL A 788 20.11 25.53 29.04
C VAL A 788 19.76 26.92 28.50
N SER A 789 19.62 27.06 27.19
CA SER A 789 19.00 28.24 26.56
C SER A 789 17.70 27.83 25.86
N ASP A 790 16.57 28.28 26.39
CA ASP A 790 15.26 28.14 25.74
C ASP A 790 14.94 29.42 24.94
N PRO A 791 14.47 29.33 23.67
CA PRO A 791 14.16 30.51 22.87
C PRO A 791 13.18 31.50 23.50
N GLY A 792 12.30 31.05 24.42
CA GLY A 792 11.35 31.90 25.13
C GLY A 792 11.96 32.71 26.27
N VAL A 793 13.07 32.26 26.85
CA VAL A 793 13.85 32.92 27.91
C VAL A 793 15.32 32.90 27.54
N TRP A 794 15.60 33.35 26.32
CA TRP A 794 16.88 33.24 25.65
C TRP A 794 18.03 33.84 26.46
N ARG A 795 19.19 33.17 26.42
CA ARG A 795 20.47 33.71 26.87
C ARG A 795 21.59 33.43 25.85
N PRO A 796 22.63 34.28 25.79
CA PRO A 796 23.75 34.09 24.87
C PRO A 796 24.48 32.76 25.08
N SER A 797 25.01 32.21 23.99
CA SER A 797 25.86 31.01 24.05
C SER A 797 27.19 31.31 24.73
N GLU A 798 27.61 30.44 25.64
CA GLU A 798 28.88 30.58 26.38
C GLU A 798 30.07 30.03 25.58
N ASP A 799 29.80 29.13 24.63
CA ASP A 799 30.76 28.52 23.72
C ASP A 799 30.05 28.13 22.41
N THR A 800 30.76 27.63 21.41
CA THR A 800 30.12 27.01 20.22
C THR A 800 29.68 25.58 20.53
N PHE A 801 28.68 25.06 19.80
CA PHE A 801 28.34 23.64 19.87
C PHE A 801 29.34 22.78 19.07
N LYS A 802 29.72 21.64 19.63
CA LYS A 802 30.55 20.62 19.01
C LYS A 802 29.81 19.29 19.00
N LEU A 803 29.90 18.59 17.89
CA LEU A 803 29.56 17.17 17.79
C LEU A 803 30.80 16.33 17.98
N GLU A 804 30.70 15.23 18.70
CA GLU A 804 31.77 14.25 18.85
C GLU A 804 31.23 12.84 18.69
N ALA A 805 31.96 12.02 17.94
CA ALA A 805 31.63 10.60 17.76
C ALA A 805 32.61 9.69 18.50
N TYR A 806 32.07 8.66 19.11
CA TYR A 806 32.79 7.64 19.87
C TYR A 806 32.26 6.26 19.47
N ARG A 807 33.17 5.31 19.27
CA ARG A 807 32.79 3.91 19.10
C ARG A 807 32.21 3.32 20.39
N SER A 808 31.55 2.18 20.25
CA SER A 808 31.01 1.39 21.36
C SER A 808 32.03 1.09 22.48
N ASP A 809 33.31 0.96 22.13
CA ASP A 809 34.44 0.74 23.05
C ASP A 809 35.03 2.01 23.68
N GLY A 810 34.49 3.18 23.32
CA GLY A 810 34.94 4.49 23.77
C GLY A 810 36.05 5.10 22.93
N THR A 811 36.46 4.49 21.82
CA THR A 811 37.40 5.08 20.87
C THR A 811 36.83 6.37 20.29
N PHE A 812 37.51 7.49 20.49
CA PHE A 812 37.15 8.76 19.87
C PHE A 812 37.42 8.73 18.37
N LEU A 813 36.44 9.13 17.57
CA LEU A 813 36.53 9.17 16.11
C LEU A 813 36.84 10.59 15.60
N TRP A 814 35.96 11.54 15.90
CA TRP A 814 36.07 12.91 15.39
C TRP A 814 35.33 13.92 16.25
N ARG A 815 35.67 15.21 16.07
CA ARG A 815 34.96 16.37 16.61
C ARG A 815 34.67 17.36 15.49
N ARG A 816 33.44 17.87 15.42
CA ARG A 816 33.03 18.95 14.51
C ARG A 816 32.47 20.12 15.28
N ASP A 817 33.05 21.30 15.10
CA ASP A 817 32.54 22.56 15.63
C ASP A 817 31.45 23.12 14.69
N LEU A 818 30.30 23.50 15.24
CA LEU A 818 29.16 24.05 14.49
C LEU A 818 29.24 25.58 14.34
N GLY A 819 30.22 26.22 14.99
CA GLY A 819 30.44 27.67 14.95
C GLY A 819 29.42 28.47 15.75
N TRP A 820 29.61 29.79 15.76
CA TRP A 820 28.83 30.74 16.56
C TRP A 820 27.42 31.04 16.01
N ASN A 821 27.13 30.66 14.77
CA ASN A 821 25.82 30.87 14.15
C ASN A 821 24.80 29.79 14.54
N ILE A 822 25.21 28.83 15.37
CA ILE A 822 24.33 27.86 16.00
C ILE A 822 24.37 28.12 17.51
N GLU A 823 23.25 28.55 18.07
CA GLU A 823 23.12 28.81 19.49
C GLU A 823 23.07 27.52 20.32
N GLN A 824 23.52 27.59 21.56
CA GLN A 824 23.52 26.47 22.50
C GLN A 824 22.15 26.29 23.16
N GLY A 825 21.67 25.05 23.21
CA GLY A 825 20.40 24.63 23.79
C GLY A 825 19.71 23.53 22.97
N VAL A 826 18.63 22.96 23.52
CA VAL A 826 17.97 21.80 22.91
C VAL A 826 17.24 22.12 21.59
N TRP A 827 16.77 23.35 21.42
CA TRP A 827 15.91 23.76 20.31
C TRP A 827 16.64 24.29 19.07
N TRP A 828 17.91 24.64 19.19
CA TRP A 828 18.62 25.43 18.17
C TRP A 828 19.18 24.59 17.01
N SER A 829 19.65 23.38 17.33
CA SER A 829 20.22 22.45 16.34
C SER A 829 19.86 21.00 16.70
N PRO A 830 18.74 20.47 16.21
CA PRO A 830 18.42 19.06 16.35
C PRO A 830 19.43 18.19 15.59
N MET A 831 19.65 17.00 16.10
CA MET A 831 20.55 15.97 15.56
C MET A 831 19.79 14.66 15.48
N LEU A 832 20.06 13.88 14.43
CA LEU A 832 19.59 12.51 14.27
C LEU A 832 20.73 11.65 13.73
N VAL A 833 20.88 10.43 14.26
CA VAL A 833 21.91 9.48 13.84
C VAL A 833 21.22 8.20 13.38
N TYR A 834 21.34 7.89 12.09
CA TYR A 834 20.61 6.83 11.42
C TYR A 834 21.25 6.48 10.09
N ASP A 835 21.16 5.23 9.66
CA ASP A 835 21.54 4.81 8.31
C ASP A 835 20.46 5.29 7.33
N LEU A 836 20.68 6.47 6.73
CA LEU A 836 19.69 7.18 5.91
C LEU A 836 19.66 6.70 4.46
N ASP A 837 20.74 6.08 3.96
CA ASP A 837 20.79 5.57 2.58
C ASP A 837 20.75 4.04 2.46
N GLY A 838 20.84 3.34 3.59
CA GLY A 838 20.71 1.89 3.70
C GLY A 838 21.99 1.14 3.38
N ASP A 839 23.17 1.75 3.54
CA ASP A 839 24.47 1.12 3.26
C ASP A 839 25.00 0.25 4.41
N GLY A 840 24.30 0.22 5.54
CA GLY A 840 24.66 -0.50 6.75
C GLY A 840 25.46 0.33 7.76
N ARG A 841 25.69 1.62 7.51
CA ARG A 841 26.38 2.55 8.41
C ARG A 841 25.54 3.80 8.61
N ALA A 842 25.55 4.33 9.82
CA ALA A 842 24.74 5.49 10.14
C ALA A 842 25.43 6.81 9.80
N GLU A 843 24.67 7.74 9.20
CA GLU A 843 25.04 9.14 9.05
C GLU A 843 24.58 9.97 10.26
N VAL A 844 25.11 11.19 10.35
CA VAL A 844 24.64 12.21 11.29
C VAL A 844 23.96 13.34 10.52
N ALA A 845 22.65 13.45 10.63
CA ALA A 845 21.89 14.60 10.15
C ALA A 845 21.82 15.67 11.24
N VAL A 846 22.19 16.92 10.92
CA VAL A 846 22.22 18.01 11.90
C VAL A 846 21.95 19.37 11.28
N LYS A 847 21.27 20.25 12.02
CA LYS A 847 21.11 21.66 11.61
C LYS A 847 22.43 22.42 11.78
N THR A 848 22.89 23.06 10.72
CA THR A 848 24.17 23.79 10.65
C THR A 848 23.99 25.18 10.04
N ALA A 849 25.05 25.98 10.11
CA ALA A 849 25.12 27.33 9.55
C ALA A 849 26.55 27.59 9.04
N PRO A 850 26.78 28.65 8.24
CA PRO A 850 28.12 29.07 7.87
C PRO A 850 29.00 29.31 9.11
N THR A 851 30.30 29.08 9.01
CA THR A 851 31.26 29.32 10.11
C THR A 851 32.28 30.41 9.79
N ASP A 852 32.29 30.88 8.55
CA ASP A 852 33.18 31.87 7.96
C ASP A 852 32.68 33.32 8.10
N VAL A 853 31.38 33.49 8.37
CA VAL A 853 30.73 34.80 8.58
C VAL A 853 30.00 34.77 9.92
N ASP A 854 30.10 35.84 10.72
CA ASP A 854 29.38 35.97 11.99
C ASP A 854 28.02 36.68 11.78
N TYR A 855 26.92 35.96 11.98
CA TYR A 855 25.54 36.46 11.83
C TYR A 855 24.90 36.85 13.17
N ARG A 856 25.68 36.88 14.25
CA ARG A 856 25.19 37.33 15.55
C ARG A 856 25.01 38.85 15.56
N ASP A 857 23.94 39.30 16.21
CA ASP A 857 23.78 40.71 16.54
C ASP A 857 24.67 41.12 17.73
N SER A 858 24.58 42.38 18.16
CA SER A 858 25.38 42.92 19.27
C SER A 858 25.09 42.26 20.63
N THR A 859 23.99 41.53 20.76
CA THR A 859 23.66 40.74 21.96
C THR A 859 24.21 39.32 21.90
N GLY A 860 24.73 38.90 20.74
CA GLY A 860 25.18 37.54 20.47
C GLY A 860 24.11 36.64 19.86
N ARG A 861 22.95 37.20 19.45
CA ARG A 861 21.80 36.45 18.99
C ARG A 861 21.80 36.22 17.49
N VAL A 862 21.39 35.04 17.04
CA VAL A 862 21.31 34.67 15.62
C VAL A 862 19.86 34.72 15.14
N THR A 863 19.51 35.79 14.44
CA THR A 863 18.17 36.00 13.85
C THR A 863 18.18 36.12 12.33
N SER A 864 19.37 36.11 11.73
CA SER A 864 19.59 36.25 10.29
C SER A 864 20.58 35.20 9.77
N GLY A 865 20.90 35.24 8.48
CA GLY A 865 21.86 34.33 7.85
C GLY A 865 21.27 32.99 7.38
N PRO A 866 22.02 32.25 6.53
CA PRO A 866 21.64 30.93 6.02
C PRO A 866 21.58 29.86 7.11
N GLU A 867 20.69 28.89 6.93
CA GLU A 867 20.54 27.72 7.80
C GLU A 867 20.42 26.48 6.93
N TRP A 868 21.11 25.41 7.30
CA TRP A 868 21.15 24.17 6.52
C TRP A 868 20.80 22.95 7.37
N CYS A 869 20.33 21.89 6.73
CA CYS A 869 20.55 20.54 7.21
C CYS A 869 21.80 20.00 6.50
N SER A 870 22.78 19.54 7.29
CA SER A 870 23.98 18.88 6.80
C SER A 870 23.95 17.41 7.21
N ILE A 871 24.33 16.54 6.28
CA ILE A 871 24.54 15.11 6.50
C ILE A 871 26.04 14.89 6.62
N LEU A 872 26.46 14.34 7.75
CA LEU A 872 27.85 13.99 8.00
C LEU A 872 28.01 12.48 7.91
N ASP A 873 29.09 12.04 7.28
CA ASP A 873 29.55 10.66 7.34
C ASP A 873 29.83 10.27 8.81
N GLY A 874 29.24 9.17 9.28
CA GLY A 874 29.28 8.77 10.68
C GLY A 874 30.69 8.49 11.21
N LEU A 875 31.56 7.92 10.37
CA LEU A 875 32.93 7.54 10.74
C LEU A 875 33.91 8.72 10.78
N THR A 876 33.70 9.74 9.95
CA THR A 876 34.68 10.80 9.71
C THR A 876 34.20 12.19 10.11
N GLY A 877 32.90 12.39 10.30
CA GLY A 877 32.30 13.70 10.59
C GLY A 877 32.37 14.68 9.43
N ARG A 878 32.77 14.21 8.24
CA ARG A 878 32.83 15.00 7.02
C ARG A 878 31.44 15.18 6.45
N GLU A 879 31.11 16.39 6.03
CA GLU A 879 29.85 16.66 5.35
C GLU A 879 29.82 16.02 3.96
N ILE A 880 28.78 15.23 3.70
CA ILE A 880 28.56 14.50 2.44
C ILE A 880 27.37 15.05 1.65
N ALA A 881 26.38 15.65 2.31
CA ALA A 881 25.24 16.28 1.67
C ALA A 881 24.74 17.47 2.49
N ARG A 882 24.03 18.39 1.84
CA ARG A 882 23.44 19.59 2.45
C ARG A 882 22.19 20.04 1.71
N VAL A 883 21.20 20.53 2.45
CA VAL A 883 20.04 21.28 1.93
C VAL A 883 19.74 22.47 2.83
N ASP A 884 18.97 23.44 2.33
CA ASP A 884 18.46 24.52 3.16
C ASP A 884 17.48 23.99 4.22
N TRP A 885 17.62 24.50 5.44
CA TRP A 885 16.64 24.27 6.50
C TRP A 885 15.31 24.94 6.13
N PRO A 886 14.12 24.41 6.56
CA PRO A 886 12.85 25.10 6.37
C PRO A 886 12.96 26.59 6.72
N ALA A 887 12.65 27.47 5.76
CA ALA A 887 13.08 28.87 5.81
C ALA A 887 12.58 29.61 7.07
N ARG A 888 13.41 30.52 7.59
CA ARG A 888 13.04 31.37 8.74
C ARG A 888 11.95 32.36 8.37
N GLY A 889 12.05 32.98 7.20
CA GLY A 889 11.14 34.06 6.79
C GLY A 889 11.14 35.23 7.78
N ASN A 890 10.01 35.92 7.91
CA ASN A 890 9.84 36.93 8.95
C ASN A 890 9.52 36.25 10.29
N VAL A 891 10.27 36.57 11.34
CA VAL A 891 10.09 35.96 12.67
C VAL A 891 8.66 36.12 13.20
N THR A 892 8.00 37.24 12.88
CA THR A 892 6.62 37.54 13.29
C THR A 892 5.59 36.61 12.67
N ASP A 893 5.86 35.98 11.53
CA ASP A 893 4.94 35.03 10.89
C ASP A 893 4.76 33.76 11.76
N TRP A 894 5.72 33.51 12.65
CA TRP A 894 5.68 32.43 13.63
C TRP A 894 4.93 32.84 14.90
N GLY A 895 4.40 34.07 15.01
CA GLY A 895 3.56 34.49 16.12
C GLY A 895 4.27 35.19 17.28
N ASP A 896 5.55 35.53 17.15
CA ASP A 896 6.23 36.48 18.05
C ASP A 896 7.34 37.28 17.36
N ALA A 897 7.66 38.44 17.92
CA ALA A 897 8.79 39.25 17.48
C ALA A 897 10.12 38.85 18.15
N ASN A 898 10.08 38.00 19.19
CA ASN A 898 11.26 37.65 19.97
C ASN A 898 11.95 36.38 19.48
N ASN A 899 11.66 35.89 18.27
CA ASN A 899 12.29 34.73 17.63
C ASN A 899 12.22 33.43 18.47
N ASN A 900 11.18 33.30 19.31
CA ASN A 900 10.97 32.10 20.11
C ASN A 900 10.39 30.98 19.22
N ARG A 901 9.21 31.20 18.64
CA ARG A 901 8.48 30.18 17.86
C ARG A 901 9.20 29.81 16.55
N ALA A 902 9.87 30.78 15.92
CA ALA A 902 10.70 30.55 14.73
C ALA A 902 11.92 29.64 15.02
N SER A 903 12.35 29.54 16.28
CA SER A 903 13.53 28.79 16.71
C SER A 903 13.18 27.46 17.38
N ARG A 904 11.96 26.95 17.16
CA ARG A 904 11.58 25.58 17.53
C ARG A 904 11.91 24.66 16.36
N HIS A 905 13.06 24.00 16.43
CA HIS A 905 13.54 23.07 15.41
C HIS A 905 13.44 21.63 15.90
N LEU A 906 12.89 20.77 15.05
CA LEU A 906 12.83 19.33 15.27
C LEU A 906 13.33 18.63 14.00
N MET A 907 13.68 17.36 14.16
CA MET A 907 14.09 16.48 13.08
C MET A 907 13.56 15.08 13.37
N GLY A 908 13.20 14.33 12.34
CA GLY A 908 12.72 12.96 12.49
C GLY A 908 13.22 12.08 11.36
N VAL A 909 12.97 10.79 11.50
CA VAL A 909 13.14 9.79 10.45
C VAL A 909 11.88 8.94 10.39
N ALA A 910 11.37 8.68 9.18
CA ALA A 910 10.15 7.91 8.95
C ALA A 910 10.32 7.02 7.73
N TYR A 911 9.73 5.82 7.73
CA TYR A 911 9.68 4.96 6.56
C TYR A 911 8.47 5.33 5.70
N LEU A 912 8.55 6.45 4.99
CA LEU A 912 7.42 7.01 4.23
C LEU A 912 6.98 6.12 3.06
N ASP A 913 7.86 5.27 2.54
CA ASP A 913 7.57 4.25 1.52
C ASP A 913 7.47 2.82 2.11
N GLY A 914 7.49 2.73 3.45
CA GLY A 914 7.50 1.50 4.22
C GLY A 914 8.79 0.67 4.16
N ARG A 915 9.83 1.15 3.46
CA ARG A 915 11.05 0.39 3.14
C ARG A 915 12.35 1.12 3.49
N LYS A 916 12.46 2.40 3.14
CA LYS A 916 13.66 3.21 3.33
C LYS A 916 13.40 4.37 4.29
N PRO A 917 14.38 4.73 5.12
CA PRO A 917 14.26 5.89 6.00
C PRO A 917 14.29 7.19 5.20
N SER A 918 13.28 8.03 5.42
CA SER A 918 13.23 9.42 4.98
C SER A 918 13.53 10.35 6.15
N LEU A 919 14.35 11.37 5.90
CA LEU A 919 14.66 12.44 6.85
C LEU A 919 13.55 13.50 6.86
N LEU A 920 13.10 13.90 8.04
CA LEU A 920 12.12 14.95 8.26
C LEU A 920 12.78 16.19 8.89
N LEU A 921 12.65 17.36 8.26
CA LEU A 921 13.13 18.65 8.79
C LEU A 921 11.93 19.47 9.22
N MET A 922 11.92 19.94 10.48
CA MET A 922 10.73 20.56 11.05
C MET A 922 11.03 21.93 11.67
N ARG A 923 10.09 22.87 11.50
CA ARG A 923 10.15 24.19 12.12
C ARG A 923 8.76 24.58 12.65
N GLY A 924 8.74 25.04 13.91
CA GLY A 924 7.55 25.52 14.59
C GLY A 924 6.73 24.42 15.28
N THR A 925 6.12 24.80 16.41
CA THR A 925 5.35 23.91 17.31
C THR A 925 4.03 24.58 17.74
N TYR A 926 4.12 25.83 18.22
CA TYR A 926 3.02 26.54 18.90
C TYR A 926 2.04 27.29 18.00
N THR A 927 2.39 27.52 16.73
CA THR A 927 1.60 28.33 15.78
C THR A 927 1.79 27.74 14.39
N LYS A 928 2.54 28.39 13.50
CA LYS A 928 2.94 27.85 12.20
C LYS A 928 3.79 26.60 12.42
N MET A 929 3.51 25.56 11.64
CA MET A 929 4.21 24.29 11.66
C MET A 929 4.58 23.91 10.22
N VAL A 930 5.83 23.52 10.02
CA VAL A 930 6.37 23.18 8.69
C VAL A 930 7.17 21.88 8.80
N VAL A 931 6.99 20.98 7.83
CA VAL A 931 7.71 19.71 7.72
C VAL A 931 8.17 19.52 6.28
N HIS A 932 9.46 19.32 6.06
CA HIS A 932 10.02 18.95 4.77
C HIS A 932 10.61 17.54 4.85
N ALA A 933 10.24 16.65 3.93
CA ALA A 933 10.73 15.28 3.87
C ALA A 933 11.76 15.10 2.75
N TYR A 934 12.83 14.35 3.01
CA TYR A 934 13.91 14.07 2.07
C TYR A 934 14.38 12.62 2.16
N ASN A 935 14.86 12.06 1.05
CA ASN A 935 15.61 10.80 1.02
C ASN A 935 17.09 11.08 0.74
N LEU A 936 18.00 10.37 1.41
CA LEU A 936 19.42 10.37 1.04
C LEU A 936 19.64 9.34 -0.07
N VAL A 937 19.97 9.81 -1.27
CA VAL A 937 20.20 8.96 -2.44
C VAL A 937 21.54 9.33 -3.06
N GLN A 938 22.50 8.41 -3.03
CA GLN A 938 23.83 8.58 -3.62
C GLN A 938 24.53 9.87 -3.14
N GLY A 939 24.50 10.12 -1.82
CA GLY A 939 25.13 11.31 -1.21
C GLY A 939 24.40 12.62 -1.51
N ARG A 940 23.11 12.59 -1.87
CA ARG A 940 22.29 13.79 -2.09
C ARG A 940 20.95 13.66 -1.39
N LEU A 941 20.49 14.74 -0.77
CA LEU A 941 19.13 14.82 -0.21
C LEU A 941 18.15 15.18 -1.33
N VAL A 942 17.26 14.25 -1.67
CA VAL A 942 16.22 14.40 -2.68
C VAL A 942 14.90 14.68 -1.98
N PRO A 943 14.18 15.78 -2.32
CA PRO A 943 12.91 16.10 -1.67
C PRO A 943 11.85 15.04 -1.99
N VAL A 944 11.05 14.70 -0.98
CA VAL A 944 9.91 13.78 -1.09
C VAL A 944 8.62 14.59 -1.14
N TRP A 945 8.35 15.39 -0.10
CA TRP A 945 7.26 16.37 -0.06
C TRP A 945 7.55 17.47 0.95
N GLN A 946 6.73 18.52 0.92
CA GLN A 946 6.74 19.59 1.91
C GLN A 946 5.32 19.84 2.39
N TRP A 947 5.19 20.14 3.68
CA TRP A 947 3.92 20.44 4.32
C TRP A 947 4.05 21.70 5.17
N CYS A 948 3.05 22.57 5.08
CA CYS A 948 2.90 23.75 5.92
C CYS A 948 1.46 23.80 6.43
N GLY A 949 1.28 23.84 7.75
CA GLY A 949 -0.05 23.84 8.36
C GLY A 949 -0.92 25.04 7.99
N ASP A 950 -0.33 26.14 7.51
CA ASP A 950 -1.07 27.30 6.99
C ASP A 950 -1.79 27.02 5.66
N ASP A 951 -1.34 26.01 4.92
CA ASP A 951 -1.92 25.63 3.62
C ASP A 951 -3.14 24.72 3.79
N GLU A 952 -3.34 24.16 4.97
CA GLU A 952 -4.52 23.36 5.31
C GLU A 952 -5.79 24.21 5.39
N ARG A 953 -6.95 23.55 5.21
CA ARG A 953 -8.28 24.20 5.23
C ARG A 953 -9.22 23.40 6.13
N PRO A 954 -9.45 23.81 7.39
CA PRO A 954 -8.89 25.00 8.05
C PRO A 954 -7.38 24.86 8.36
N PRO A 955 -6.64 25.99 8.53
CA PRO A 955 -5.23 25.94 8.89
C PRO A 955 -4.96 25.15 10.17
N VAL A 956 -3.94 24.30 10.14
CA VAL A 956 -3.49 23.51 11.28
C VAL A 956 -2.33 24.24 11.94
N ARG A 957 -2.58 24.79 13.13
CA ARG A 957 -1.60 25.57 13.91
C ARG A 957 -1.57 25.14 15.36
N GLY A 958 -0.39 25.20 15.96
CA GLY A 958 -0.22 25.06 17.41
C GLY A 958 -0.58 23.69 17.96
N GLN A 959 -0.42 22.64 17.15
CA GLN A 959 -0.71 21.26 17.53
C GLN A 959 0.58 20.47 17.79
N GLY A 960 1.75 21.07 17.54
CA GLY A 960 3.02 20.37 17.62
C GLY A 960 3.35 19.92 19.03
N MET A 961 4.05 18.81 19.21
CA MET A 961 4.69 18.39 20.45
C MET A 961 6.16 18.81 20.47
N HIS A 962 6.84 18.54 21.59
CA HIS A 962 8.26 18.80 21.78
C HIS A 962 9.16 17.65 21.30
N GLY A 963 8.74 17.00 20.22
CA GLY A 963 9.35 15.82 19.59
C GLY A 963 8.55 15.42 18.35
N VAL A 964 8.69 14.17 17.92
CA VAL A 964 7.88 13.54 16.87
C VAL A 964 7.83 12.05 17.16
N HIS A 965 6.72 11.40 16.78
CA HIS A 965 6.70 9.94 16.62
C HIS A 965 6.40 9.57 15.17
N THR A 966 6.98 8.48 14.69
CA THR A 966 6.73 7.96 13.34
C THR A 966 6.43 6.48 13.41
N VAL A 967 5.29 6.08 12.87
CA VAL A 967 4.75 4.73 13.03
C VAL A 967 3.63 4.53 12.02
N ASP A 968 3.50 3.32 11.49
CA ASP A 968 2.36 2.90 10.68
C ASP A 968 1.08 2.85 11.54
N LEU A 969 0.19 3.83 11.35
CA LEU A 969 -1.05 3.96 12.12
C LEU A 969 -2.24 3.34 11.41
N ASP A 970 -2.17 3.16 10.09
CA ASP A 970 -3.30 2.76 9.27
C ASP A 970 -3.18 1.37 8.61
N GLY A 971 -2.04 0.71 8.85
CA GLY A 971 -1.71 -0.68 8.53
C GLY A 971 -1.23 -0.88 7.10
N ASP A 972 -0.79 0.19 6.42
CA ASP A 972 -0.34 0.15 5.03
C ASP A 972 1.16 -0.14 4.86
N GLY A 973 1.90 -0.24 5.97
CA GLY A 973 3.33 -0.51 6.03
C GLY A 973 4.21 0.74 5.99
N CYS A 974 3.63 1.92 5.74
CA CYS A 974 4.31 3.22 5.71
C CYS A 974 4.12 3.97 7.02
N ASP A 975 5.12 4.74 7.44
CA ASP A 975 5.02 5.48 8.70
C ASP A 975 4.22 6.79 8.52
N GLU A 976 3.17 6.99 9.32
CA GLU A 976 2.58 8.30 9.60
C GLU A 976 3.50 9.14 10.49
N ILE A 977 3.30 10.45 10.49
CA ILE A 977 4.06 11.42 11.28
C ILE A 977 3.14 12.02 12.34
N VAL A 978 3.31 11.61 13.60
CA VAL A 978 2.64 12.21 14.75
C VAL A 978 3.42 13.43 15.18
N LEU A 979 2.95 14.60 14.75
CA LEU A 979 3.57 15.89 15.10
C LEU A 979 3.20 16.35 16.51
N GLY A 980 2.30 15.66 17.19
CA GLY A 980 1.63 16.09 18.41
C GLY A 980 0.14 15.81 18.25
N ALA A 981 -0.71 16.81 18.47
CA ALA A 981 -2.17 16.71 18.29
C ALA A 981 -2.63 16.81 16.82
N ALA A 982 -1.68 16.76 15.88
CA ALA A 982 -1.91 16.65 14.44
C ALA A 982 -1.05 15.52 13.88
N VAL A 983 -1.62 14.76 12.95
CA VAL A 983 -0.94 13.62 12.32
C VAL A 983 -0.94 13.81 10.81
N LEU A 984 0.24 13.64 10.20
CA LEU A 984 0.37 13.58 8.75
C LEU A 984 0.44 12.12 8.28
N ARG A 985 -0.13 11.86 7.12
CA ARG A 985 0.10 10.63 6.34
C ARG A 985 1.56 10.57 5.88
N SER A 986 2.01 9.37 5.55
CA SER A 986 3.26 9.12 4.82
C SER A 986 3.45 10.02 3.59
N THR A 987 2.35 10.40 2.92
CA THR A 987 2.32 11.26 1.73
C THR A 987 2.45 12.77 2.01
N GLY A 988 2.61 13.20 3.26
CA GLY A 988 2.71 14.62 3.62
C GLY A 988 1.39 15.40 3.64
N ARG A 989 0.25 14.70 3.68
CA ARG A 989 -1.08 15.31 3.86
C ARG A 989 -1.56 15.13 5.29
N ILE A 990 -2.35 16.06 5.81
CA ILE A 990 -3.00 15.88 7.11
C ILE A 990 -3.89 14.61 7.10
N LEU A 991 -3.67 13.72 8.06
CA LEU A 991 -4.54 12.58 8.34
C LEU A 991 -5.73 13.05 9.19
N TRP A 992 -5.42 13.67 10.32
CA TRP A 992 -6.38 14.36 11.18
C TRP A 992 -5.68 15.39 12.07
N ASN A 993 -6.49 16.26 12.67
CA ASN A 993 -6.08 17.27 13.63
C ASN A 993 -7.11 17.31 14.77
N LEU A 994 -6.67 17.17 16.02
CA LEU A 994 -7.56 17.23 17.20
C LEU A 994 -8.04 18.66 17.49
N GLY A 995 -7.24 19.68 17.14
CA GLY A 995 -7.55 21.07 17.45
C GLY A 995 -7.49 21.41 18.95
N MET A 996 -6.85 20.56 19.76
CA MET A 996 -6.75 20.72 21.22
C MET A 996 -5.54 21.56 21.64
N GLY A 997 -4.64 21.89 20.72
CA GLY A 997 -3.45 22.70 21.00
C GLY A 997 -2.21 21.85 21.27
N HIS A 998 -1.16 22.49 21.80
CA HIS A 998 0.15 21.90 22.01
C HIS A 998 0.12 20.89 23.18
N PRO A 999 0.52 19.62 22.94
CA PRO A 999 0.77 18.65 24.00
C PRO A 999 2.25 18.49 24.33
N ASP A 1000 2.51 18.23 25.61
CA ASP A 1000 3.86 18.01 26.14
C ASP A 1000 4.14 16.52 26.38
N ALA A 1001 3.11 15.76 26.77
CA ALA A 1001 3.20 14.31 26.93
C ALA A 1001 2.43 13.63 25.79
N VAL A 1002 3.13 12.86 24.94
CA VAL A 1002 2.56 12.14 23.79
C VAL A 1002 3.25 10.80 23.67
N TYR A 1003 2.49 9.70 23.74
CA TYR A 1003 3.00 8.35 23.48
C TYR A 1003 2.07 7.60 22.54
N VAL A 1004 2.66 6.82 21.64
CA VAL A 1004 1.95 5.97 20.69
C VAL A 1004 2.32 4.52 20.98
N SER A 1005 1.33 3.65 21.16
CA SER A 1005 1.54 2.21 21.32
C SER A 1005 0.22 1.45 21.18
N ASP A 1006 0.29 0.12 21.22
CA ASP A 1006 -0.87 -0.77 21.33
C ASP A 1006 -1.37 -0.81 22.79
N ILE A 1007 -2.10 0.22 23.21
CA ILE A 1007 -2.57 0.37 24.61
C ILE A 1007 -3.77 -0.55 24.87
N LEU A 1008 -4.59 -0.76 23.84
CA LEU A 1008 -5.80 -1.56 23.86
C LEU A 1008 -5.65 -2.77 22.92
N PRO A 1009 -4.92 -3.83 23.31
CA PRO A 1009 -4.63 -4.97 22.42
C PRO A 1009 -5.85 -5.79 21.95
N HIS A 1010 -7.05 -5.48 22.44
CA HIS A 1010 -8.31 -6.06 21.98
C HIS A 1010 -9.02 -5.20 20.92
N ARG A 1011 -8.55 -3.98 20.70
CA ARG A 1011 -8.98 -3.06 19.65
C ARG A 1011 -8.00 -3.21 18.50
N HIS A 1012 -8.52 -3.20 17.28
CA HIS A 1012 -7.65 -3.16 16.10
C HIS A 1012 -7.11 -1.73 15.89
N GLY A 1013 -5.80 -1.60 15.76
CA GLY A 1013 -5.10 -0.33 15.58
C GLY A 1013 -4.32 0.10 16.83
N LEU A 1014 -3.62 1.22 16.74
CA LEU A 1014 -2.84 1.80 17.82
C LEU A 1014 -3.61 2.95 18.50
N GLU A 1015 -3.14 3.35 19.68
CA GLU A 1015 -3.65 4.52 20.40
C GLU A 1015 -2.57 5.56 20.65
N ILE A 1016 -3.01 6.81 20.80
CA ILE A 1016 -2.16 7.92 21.24
C ILE A 1016 -2.72 8.47 22.54
N ILE A 1017 -1.87 8.53 23.56
CA ILE A 1017 -2.18 9.12 24.87
C ILE A 1017 -1.53 10.49 25.00
N TYR A 1018 -2.29 11.47 25.49
CA TYR A 1018 -1.91 12.88 25.54
C TYR A 1018 -1.99 13.47 26.94
N GLY A 1019 -1.05 14.38 27.22
CA GLY A 1019 -1.14 15.41 28.27
C GLY A 1019 -0.90 16.79 27.65
N PHE A 1020 -1.92 17.66 27.69
CA PHE A 1020 -1.91 18.95 27.00
C PHE A 1020 -1.35 20.09 27.85
N GLU A 1021 -0.32 20.77 27.32
CA GLU A 1021 0.18 22.03 27.89
C GLU A 1021 -0.84 23.15 27.72
N THR A 1022 -1.58 23.15 26.60
CA THR A 1022 -2.65 24.11 26.38
C THR A 1022 -3.80 23.86 27.35
N ARG A 1023 -4.19 24.88 28.12
CA ARG A 1023 -5.30 24.83 29.08
C ARG A 1023 -6.55 24.17 28.49
N GLN A 1024 -7.06 23.15 29.17
CA GLN A 1024 -8.30 22.45 28.82
C GLN A 1024 -9.33 22.53 29.95
N THR A 1025 -10.60 22.68 29.60
CA THR A 1025 -11.70 22.57 30.60
C THR A 1025 -12.04 21.12 30.94
N ARG A 1026 -11.72 20.19 30.03
CA ARG A 1026 -11.83 18.72 30.15
C ARG A 1026 -10.92 18.06 29.12
N ASN A 1027 -10.65 16.76 29.27
CA ASN A 1027 -9.84 15.96 28.35
C ASN A 1027 -8.38 16.45 28.18
N GLY A 1028 -7.88 17.28 29.10
CA GLY A 1028 -6.47 17.70 29.12
C GLY A 1028 -5.49 16.54 29.26
N ILE A 1029 -5.99 15.40 29.72
CA ILE A 1029 -5.34 14.11 29.69
C ILE A 1029 -6.32 13.16 29.00
N CYS A 1030 -5.93 12.53 27.90
CA CYS A 1030 -6.85 11.69 27.12
C CYS A 1030 -6.16 10.65 26.25
N LEU A 1031 -6.94 9.66 25.83
CA LEU A 1031 -6.55 8.64 24.85
C LEU A 1031 -7.42 8.77 23.61
N VAL A 1032 -6.80 8.66 22.43
CA VAL A 1032 -7.50 8.65 21.14
C VAL A 1032 -7.07 7.45 20.31
N ASP A 1033 -7.95 7.04 19.39
CA ASP A 1033 -7.56 6.16 18.30
C ASP A 1033 -6.52 6.85 17.40
N ALA A 1034 -5.38 6.20 17.16
CA ALA A 1034 -4.27 6.81 16.44
C ALA A 1034 -4.57 7.06 14.95
N ARG A 1035 -5.40 6.22 14.32
CA ARG A 1035 -5.75 6.35 12.90
C ARG A 1035 -6.75 7.46 12.65
N THR A 1036 -7.70 7.68 13.57
CA THR A 1036 -8.84 8.58 13.33
C THR A 1036 -8.86 9.81 14.24
N GLY A 1037 -8.02 9.87 15.27
CA GLY A 1037 -8.06 10.92 16.29
C GLY A 1037 -9.34 10.89 17.14
N ARG A 1038 -10.09 9.78 17.11
CA ARG A 1038 -11.35 9.70 17.86
C ARG A 1038 -11.04 9.48 19.34
N LEU A 1039 -11.56 10.37 20.18
CA LEU A 1039 -11.47 10.24 21.65
C LEU A 1039 -12.03 8.90 22.12
N ILE A 1040 -11.24 8.18 22.91
CA ILE A 1040 -11.62 6.93 23.57
C ILE A 1040 -12.04 7.23 25.02
N TRP A 1041 -11.20 7.95 25.75
CA TRP A 1041 -11.51 8.49 27.08
C TRP A 1041 -10.73 9.78 27.33
N GLY A 1042 -11.19 10.60 28.28
CA GLY A 1042 -10.50 11.82 28.70
C GLY A 1042 -10.84 12.17 30.15
N CYS A 1043 -9.95 12.92 30.82
CA CYS A 1043 -10.16 13.38 32.19
C CYS A 1043 -11.33 14.38 32.29
N GLU A 1044 -12.13 14.28 33.34
CA GLU A 1044 -13.28 15.19 33.52
C GLU A 1044 -12.89 16.52 34.20
N HIS A 1045 -11.78 16.57 34.92
CA HIS A 1045 -11.31 17.80 35.54
C HIS A 1045 -10.55 18.69 34.55
N PRO A 1046 -10.54 20.02 34.76
CA PRO A 1046 -9.73 20.92 33.96
C PRO A 1046 -8.23 20.69 34.18
N THR A 1047 -7.44 21.06 33.18
CA THR A 1047 -5.98 21.19 33.26
C THR A 1047 -5.57 22.59 32.78
N GLU A 1048 -4.46 23.11 33.27
CA GLU A 1048 -3.96 24.44 32.90
C GLU A 1048 -2.68 24.40 32.09
N HIS A 1049 -1.71 23.61 32.51
CA HIS A 1049 -0.37 23.51 31.93
C HIS A 1049 0.25 22.15 32.28
N VAL A 1050 -0.27 21.06 31.70
CA VAL A 1050 0.37 19.74 31.83
C VAL A 1050 1.72 19.81 31.14
N HIS A 1051 2.80 19.56 31.88
CA HIS A 1051 4.14 19.93 31.42
C HIS A 1051 5.10 18.75 31.42
N SER A 1052 6.07 18.85 30.51
CA SER A 1052 7.07 17.82 30.24
C SER A 1052 6.45 16.52 29.71
N GLN A 1053 7.30 15.56 29.37
CA GLN A 1053 6.89 14.35 28.66
C GLN A 1053 6.10 13.32 29.49
N GLY A 1054 5.82 13.58 30.77
CA GLY A 1054 5.22 12.59 31.67
C GLY A 1054 6.04 11.29 31.77
N MET A 1055 5.38 10.20 32.18
CA MET A 1055 5.90 8.83 32.13
C MET A 1055 4.79 7.88 31.66
N PHE A 1056 5.13 6.98 30.74
CA PHE A 1056 4.20 6.01 30.16
C PHE A 1056 4.80 4.59 30.17
N GLY A 1057 3.99 3.61 30.53
CA GLY A 1057 4.36 2.19 30.51
C GLY A 1057 3.62 1.39 31.60
N ASP A 1058 3.68 0.06 31.51
CA ASP A 1058 3.19 -0.85 32.55
C ASP A 1058 4.19 -0.87 33.71
N PHE A 1059 3.96 -0.06 34.74
CA PHE A 1059 4.85 0.06 35.90
C PHE A 1059 4.15 -0.19 37.24
N ASP A 1060 2.82 -0.18 37.29
CA ASP A 1060 2.03 -0.53 38.48
C ASP A 1060 1.60 -2.00 38.43
N PRO A 1061 2.24 -2.91 39.21
CA PRO A 1061 1.87 -4.32 39.18
C PRO A 1061 0.44 -4.60 39.66
N ASP A 1062 -0.20 -3.65 40.35
CA ASP A 1062 -1.59 -3.78 40.81
C ASP A 1062 -2.62 -3.37 39.73
N ASN A 1063 -2.18 -2.78 38.61
CA ASN A 1063 -3.03 -2.39 37.49
C ASN A 1063 -2.69 -3.20 36.22
N PRO A 1064 -3.63 -3.98 35.67
CA PRO A 1064 -3.34 -4.75 34.45
C PRO A 1064 -3.19 -3.87 33.20
N GLY A 1065 -1.96 -3.67 32.74
CA GLY A 1065 -1.61 -2.95 31.50
C GLY A 1065 -0.88 -1.63 31.77
N PRO A 1066 -0.71 -0.75 30.77
CA PRO A 1066 0.09 0.45 30.93
C PRO A 1066 -0.59 1.56 31.74
N GLU A 1067 0.22 2.31 32.49
CA GLU A 1067 -0.14 3.55 33.19
C GLU A 1067 0.38 4.79 32.46
N PHE A 1068 -0.20 5.94 32.81
CA PHE A 1068 0.23 7.26 32.37
C PHE A 1068 0.29 8.25 33.53
N TYR A 1069 1.52 8.68 33.85
CA TYR A 1069 1.82 9.67 34.87
C TYR A 1069 2.09 11.04 34.26
N VAL A 1070 1.35 12.06 34.68
CA VAL A 1070 1.46 13.44 34.17
C VAL A 1070 1.14 14.47 35.25
N GLY A 1071 1.53 15.73 35.04
CA GLY A 1071 1.44 16.77 36.07
C GLY A 1071 1.41 18.21 35.58
N GLU A 1072 0.82 19.07 36.40
CA GLU A 1072 0.77 20.53 36.20
C GLU A 1072 2.09 21.23 36.54
N LYS A 1073 2.60 22.13 35.68
CA LYS A 1073 3.83 22.87 35.99
C LYS A 1073 3.73 23.75 37.24
N PHE A 1074 2.63 24.51 37.32
CA PHE A 1074 2.46 25.59 38.29
C PHE A 1074 1.58 25.21 39.48
N LYS A 1075 1.13 23.96 39.53
CA LYS A 1075 0.30 23.40 40.61
C LYS A 1075 0.89 22.09 41.11
N PRO A 1076 0.59 21.68 42.35
CA PRO A 1076 1.05 20.39 42.87
C PRO A 1076 0.30 19.20 42.28
N ASP A 1077 -0.73 19.43 41.46
CA ASP A 1077 -1.57 18.36 40.92
C ASP A 1077 -0.80 17.44 39.97
N ARG A 1078 -0.78 16.15 40.30
CA ARG A 1078 -0.13 15.07 39.58
C ARG A 1078 -1.07 13.88 39.58
N TRP A 1079 -1.10 13.14 38.48
CA TRP A 1079 -2.05 12.05 38.32
C TRP A 1079 -1.40 10.85 37.64
N THR A 1080 -1.77 9.67 38.11
CA THR A 1080 -1.46 8.38 37.50
C THR A 1080 -2.76 7.75 37.03
N TYR A 1081 -2.92 7.60 35.73
CA TYR A 1081 -4.08 6.97 35.10
C TYR A 1081 -3.74 5.56 34.63
N SER A 1082 -4.72 4.66 34.70
CA SER A 1082 -4.73 3.48 33.84
C SER A 1082 -4.95 3.94 32.41
N ALA A 1083 -3.98 3.70 31.53
CA ALA A 1083 -4.06 4.16 30.14
C ALA A 1083 -5.18 3.43 29.37
N ARG A 1084 -5.57 2.24 29.82
CA ARG A 1084 -6.58 1.40 29.15
C ARG A 1084 -8.01 1.93 29.27
N ASP A 1085 -8.38 2.45 30.44
CA ASP A 1085 -9.77 2.81 30.74
C ASP A 1085 -9.95 4.23 31.29
N GLY A 1086 -8.85 4.98 31.44
CA GLY A 1086 -8.90 6.37 31.92
C GLY A 1086 -9.23 6.49 33.40
N ARG A 1087 -9.22 5.38 34.15
CA ARG A 1087 -9.42 5.41 35.59
C ARG A 1087 -8.24 6.10 36.27
N LEU A 1088 -8.52 7.16 37.02
CA LEU A 1088 -7.53 7.77 37.91
C LEU A 1088 -7.18 6.76 39.02
N LEU A 1089 -5.94 6.28 39.02
CA LEU A 1089 -5.44 5.33 40.00
C LEU A 1089 -5.00 6.07 41.26
N ARG A 1090 -4.19 7.11 41.10
CA ARG A 1090 -3.59 7.87 42.20
C ARG A 1090 -3.38 9.34 41.82
N GLN A 1091 -3.39 10.21 42.83
CA GLN A 1091 -2.81 11.55 42.76
C GLN A 1091 -1.53 11.56 43.59
N GLU A 1092 -0.38 11.69 42.95
CA GLU A 1092 0.91 11.45 43.61
C GLU A 1092 2.09 12.21 42.98
N GLU A 1093 3.10 12.55 43.78
CA GLU A 1093 4.32 13.18 43.28
C GLU A 1093 5.47 12.16 43.32
N LEU A 1094 5.98 11.77 42.14
CA LEU A 1094 7.08 10.80 42.01
C LEU A 1094 8.46 11.48 42.02
N GLY A 1095 8.52 12.78 42.35
CA GLY A 1095 9.74 13.56 42.50
C GLY A 1095 10.19 14.26 41.21
N SER A 1096 9.49 14.04 40.10
CA SER A 1096 9.76 14.67 38.81
C SER A 1096 8.45 14.70 38.02
N LEU A 1097 8.28 15.69 37.14
CA LEU A 1097 7.23 15.68 36.12
C LEU A 1097 7.48 14.64 35.02
N SER A 1098 8.71 14.14 34.92
CA SER A 1098 9.10 13.10 33.96
C SER A 1098 10.08 12.12 34.59
N PRO A 1099 9.59 11.23 35.47
CA PRO A 1099 10.27 9.97 35.75
C PRO A 1099 10.37 9.13 34.46
N TYR A 1100 11.20 8.09 34.47
CA TYR A 1100 11.32 7.18 33.32
C TYR A 1100 10.86 5.78 33.71
N ALA A 1101 10.00 5.18 32.89
CA ALA A 1101 9.67 3.76 33.00
C ALA A 1101 10.59 2.99 32.07
N LEU A 1102 11.22 1.92 32.57
CA LEU A 1102 12.12 1.08 31.79
C LEU A 1102 12.09 -0.38 32.23
N TRP A 1103 12.29 -1.31 31.30
CA TRP A 1103 12.43 -2.73 31.60
C TRP A 1103 13.79 -3.03 32.23
N TRP A 1104 13.80 -3.35 33.53
CA TRP A 1104 15.04 -3.46 34.32
C TRP A 1104 15.21 -4.79 35.07
N ASP A 1105 14.11 -5.48 35.38
CA ASP A 1105 14.10 -6.75 36.13
C ASP A 1105 13.47 -7.88 35.29
N ASP A 1106 13.28 -9.06 35.89
CA ASP A 1106 12.56 -10.17 35.24
C ASP A 1106 11.04 -9.90 35.15
N GLY A 1107 10.43 -10.25 34.02
CA GLY A 1107 9.00 -10.04 33.76
C GLY A 1107 8.69 -8.82 32.90
N TRP A 1108 7.43 -8.41 32.84
CA TRP A 1108 6.96 -7.37 31.89
C TRP A 1108 6.73 -5.98 32.53
N THR A 1109 6.65 -5.92 33.86
CA THR A 1109 6.47 -4.66 34.58
C THR A 1109 7.77 -3.85 34.57
N ARG A 1110 7.68 -2.62 34.10
CA ARG A 1110 8.75 -1.64 34.08
C ARG A 1110 9.02 -1.10 35.48
N TRP A 1111 10.30 -0.84 35.75
CA TRP A 1111 10.72 -0.11 36.94
C TRP A 1111 10.69 1.39 36.68
N VAL A 1112 10.72 2.18 37.74
CA VAL A 1112 10.75 3.64 37.67
C VAL A 1112 12.16 4.12 38.00
N ALA A 1113 12.72 4.94 37.11
CA ALA A 1113 13.96 5.66 37.31
C ALA A 1113 13.69 7.15 37.56
N VAL A 1114 14.09 7.65 38.74
CA VAL A 1114 13.88 9.05 39.13
C VAL A 1114 14.87 9.47 40.21
N ARG A 1115 15.37 10.72 40.13
CA ARG A 1115 16.30 11.30 41.12
C ARG A 1115 17.50 10.41 41.49
N GLY A 1116 18.10 9.75 40.50
CA GLY A 1116 19.28 8.89 40.71
C GLY A 1116 18.96 7.52 41.30
N GLN A 1117 17.69 7.12 41.37
CA GLN A 1117 17.23 5.84 41.90
C GLN A 1117 16.50 5.05 40.82
N ILE A 1118 16.64 3.72 40.83
CA ILE A 1118 15.89 2.79 39.97
C ILE A 1118 15.27 1.71 40.86
N GLY A 1119 13.96 1.51 40.73
CA GLY A 1119 13.25 0.54 41.56
C GLY A 1119 11.86 0.20 41.06
N PRO A 1120 11.25 -0.88 41.59
CA PRO A 1120 9.84 -1.14 41.37
C PRO A 1120 9.00 0.03 41.91
N TYR A 1121 7.91 0.32 41.22
CA TYR A 1121 6.98 1.38 41.60
C TYR A 1121 6.44 1.16 43.04
N HIS A 1122 6.43 2.23 43.85
CA HIS A 1122 6.11 2.22 45.30
C HIS A 1122 6.88 1.24 46.18
N GLN A 1123 8.04 0.76 45.73
CA GLN A 1123 8.93 -0.06 46.54
C GLN A 1123 10.28 0.64 46.75
N PRO A 1124 11.04 0.27 47.79
CA PRO A 1124 12.38 0.79 47.96
C PRO A 1124 13.23 0.55 46.70
N PRO A 1125 13.94 1.58 46.20
CA PRO A 1125 14.81 1.44 45.05
C PRO A 1125 15.90 0.43 45.36
N ARG A 1126 16.28 -0.34 44.34
CA ARG A 1126 17.29 -1.39 44.50
C ARG A 1126 18.60 -1.04 43.82
N ASP A 1127 18.54 -0.15 42.83
CA ASP A 1127 19.71 0.31 42.07
C ASP A 1127 19.72 1.85 42.03
N THR A 1128 20.87 2.41 41.64
CA THR A 1128 21.07 3.87 41.54
C THR A 1128 21.81 4.25 40.27
N TYR A 1129 21.70 5.52 39.86
CA TYR A 1129 22.46 6.10 38.76
C TYR A 1129 22.90 7.52 39.11
N GLU A 1130 23.98 7.97 38.46
CA GLU A 1130 24.50 9.32 38.60
C GLU A 1130 24.40 10.09 37.28
N GLY A 1131 24.19 11.40 37.38
CA GLY A 1131 24.17 12.31 36.23
C GLY A 1131 22.80 12.52 35.63
N ARG A 1132 22.77 13.27 34.52
CA ARG A 1132 21.55 13.59 33.79
C ARG A 1132 21.24 12.45 32.82
N VAL A 1133 20.00 11.96 32.81
CA VAL A 1133 19.54 10.98 31.82
C VAL A 1133 19.46 11.64 30.44
N VAL A 1134 20.08 11.00 29.44
CA VAL A 1134 20.14 11.48 28.05
C VAL A 1134 19.53 10.50 27.05
N ALA A 1135 19.37 9.22 27.42
CA ALA A 1135 18.62 8.22 26.68
C ALA A 1135 18.16 7.07 27.60
N VAL A 1136 17.11 6.37 27.19
CA VAL A 1136 16.63 5.11 27.77
C VAL A 1136 16.31 4.18 26.60
N GLY A 1137 16.79 2.94 26.62
CA GLY A 1137 16.41 1.92 25.64
C GLY A 1137 17.36 0.71 25.58
N ASP A 1138 16.92 -0.37 24.95
CA ASP A 1138 17.72 -1.59 24.67
C ASP A 1138 18.86 -1.24 23.71
N VAL A 1139 20.08 -1.07 24.25
CA VAL A 1139 21.27 -0.73 23.45
C VAL A 1139 22.38 -1.75 23.61
N LEU A 1140 22.36 -2.61 24.63
CA LEU A 1140 23.32 -3.68 24.85
C LEU A 1140 22.71 -4.77 25.75
N GLY A 1141 23.32 -5.96 25.76
CA GLY A 1141 22.80 -7.07 26.53
C GLY A 1141 21.57 -7.71 25.88
N ASP A 1142 20.63 -8.15 26.72
CA ASP A 1142 19.37 -8.76 26.28
C ASP A 1142 18.26 -7.70 26.11
N TRP A 1143 17.00 -8.13 26.07
CA TRP A 1143 15.84 -7.28 25.75
C TRP A 1143 15.55 -6.14 26.74
N ARG A 1144 16.25 -6.07 27.87
CA ARG A 1144 16.04 -5.05 28.90
C ARG A 1144 16.72 -3.76 28.50
N GLU A 1145 16.23 -2.66 29.05
CA GLU A 1145 16.62 -1.33 28.61
C GLU A 1145 17.74 -0.76 29.47
N GLU A 1146 18.75 -0.20 28.83
CA GLU A 1146 19.75 0.60 29.50
C GLU A 1146 19.25 2.00 29.81
N LEU A 1147 19.83 2.59 30.87
CA LEU A 1147 19.68 4.00 31.21
C LEU A 1147 21.02 4.71 30.96
N ILE A 1148 21.03 5.68 30.04
CA ILE A 1148 22.26 6.38 29.64
C ILE A 1148 22.28 7.75 30.30
N THR A 1149 23.41 8.09 30.93
CA THR A 1149 23.59 9.37 31.61
C THR A 1149 24.85 10.11 31.20
N CYS A 1150 24.84 11.41 31.46
CA CYS A 1150 25.96 12.31 31.32
C CYS A 1150 26.43 12.82 32.69
N VAL A 1151 27.71 12.59 32.98
CA VAL A 1151 28.47 13.20 34.09
C VAL A 1151 29.64 14.02 33.50
N PRO A 1152 30.33 14.89 34.28
CA PRO A 1152 31.46 15.65 33.74
C PRO A 1152 32.53 14.70 33.20
N GLY A 1153 32.82 14.79 31.90
CA GLY A 1153 33.85 13.99 31.23
C GLY A 1153 33.49 12.54 30.91
N GLU A 1154 32.26 12.07 31.20
CA GLU A 1154 31.87 10.68 30.90
C GLU A 1154 30.42 10.57 30.41
N LEU A 1155 30.20 9.71 29.42
CA LEU A 1155 28.91 9.07 29.14
C LEU A 1155 28.90 7.72 29.87
N ARG A 1156 27.83 7.43 30.62
CA ARG A 1156 27.65 6.16 31.35
C ARG A 1156 26.42 5.43 30.87
N ILE A 1157 26.54 4.15 30.58
CA ILE A 1157 25.47 3.28 30.09
C ILE A 1157 25.17 2.26 31.19
N TYR A 1158 24.16 2.53 32.01
CA TYR A 1158 23.77 1.63 33.10
C TYR A 1158 22.95 0.47 32.54
N THR A 1159 23.31 -0.75 32.95
CA THR A 1159 22.63 -1.99 32.53
C THR A 1159 22.38 -2.87 33.74
N THR A 1160 21.33 -3.69 33.67
CA THR A 1160 20.93 -4.58 34.75
C THR A 1160 21.82 -5.81 34.82
N THR A 1161 22.21 -6.22 36.03
CA THR A 1161 22.90 -7.50 36.28
C THR A 1161 22.00 -8.52 36.96
N ARG A 1162 20.68 -8.31 36.93
CA ARG A 1162 19.71 -9.26 37.46
C ARG A 1162 19.49 -10.39 36.45
N PRO A 1163 19.41 -11.66 36.87
CA PRO A 1163 18.99 -12.74 35.98
C PRO A 1163 17.56 -12.53 35.48
N SER A 1164 17.28 -12.88 34.23
CA SER A 1164 15.93 -12.90 33.68
C SER A 1164 15.63 -14.25 33.03
N THR A 1165 14.39 -14.71 33.20
CA THR A 1165 13.85 -15.92 32.57
C THR A 1165 13.11 -15.62 31.26
N VAL A 1166 12.94 -14.34 30.93
CA VAL A 1166 12.32 -13.88 29.69
C VAL A 1166 13.35 -13.90 28.56
N ARG A 1167 12.92 -14.44 27.41
CA ARG A 1167 13.67 -14.44 26.16
C ARG A 1167 12.87 -13.74 25.08
N ARG A 1168 13.42 -12.65 24.55
CA ARG A 1168 12.78 -11.81 23.53
C ARG A 1168 13.83 -11.30 22.53
N VAL A 1169 13.39 -11.09 21.29
CA VAL A 1169 14.15 -10.37 20.27
C VAL A 1169 14.43 -8.94 20.74
N CYS A 1170 15.60 -8.42 20.39
CA CYS A 1170 16.03 -7.05 20.68
C CYS A 1170 14.99 -6.02 20.19
N TRP A 1171 14.68 -5.03 21.01
CA TRP A 1171 13.68 -4.00 20.69
C TRP A 1171 14.10 -3.09 19.54
N LEU A 1172 15.41 -2.98 19.25
CA LEU A 1172 15.89 -2.22 18.10
C LEU A 1172 15.49 -2.82 16.75
N GLU A 1173 14.97 -4.06 16.74
CA GLU A 1173 14.37 -4.68 15.56
C GLU A 1173 12.85 -4.46 15.46
N ASP A 1174 12.24 -3.74 16.41
CA ASP A 1174 10.95 -3.05 16.23
C ASP A 1174 11.19 -1.66 15.63
N ARG A 1175 10.56 -1.40 14.48
CA ARG A 1175 10.77 -0.16 13.71
C ARG A 1175 10.43 1.09 14.52
N ALA A 1176 9.26 1.12 15.17
CA ALA A 1176 8.78 2.28 15.92
C ALA A 1176 9.64 2.54 17.16
N TYR A 1177 10.09 1.47 17.81
CA TYR A 1177 11.04 1.56 18.92
C TYR A 1177 12.38 2.15 18.46
N ARG A 1178 12.92 1.68 17.32
CA ARG A 1178 14.21 2.16 16.79
C ARG A 1178 14.15 3.61 16.30
N THR A 1179 13.09 4.01 15.62
CA THR A 1179 12.90 5.41 15.22
C THR A 1179 12.70 6.30 16.45
N GLY A 1180 11.94 5.85 17.45
CA GLY A 1180 11.79 6.53 18.74
C GLY A 1180 13.12 6.76 19.45
N LEU A 1181 14.02 5.76 19.48
CA LEU A 1181 15.37 5.93 20.04
C LEU A 1181 16.20 6.95 19.27
N ALA A 1182 16.08 7.02 17.93
CA ALA A 1182 16.74 8.05 17.14
C ALA A 1182 16.17 9.45 17.43
N HIS A 1183 14.85 9.57 17.57
CA HIS A 1183 14.18 10.86 17.83
C HIS A 1183 14.51 11.40 19.23
N ALA A 1184 14.84 10.54 20.20
CA ALA A 1184 15.27 10.95 21.55
C ALA A 1184 16.54 11.85 21.55
N ALA A 1185 17.33 11.82 20.48
CA ALA A 1185 18.51 12.67 20.29
C ALA A 1185 18.19 14.17 20.09
N MET A 1186 16.91 14.55 20.01
CA MET A 1186 16.44 15.94 19.93
C MET A 1186 15.25 16.19 20.88
N GLY A 1187 14.78 17.43 20.98
CA GLY A 1187 13.56 17.77 21.73
C GLY A 1187 13.52 17.30 23.20
N TYR A 1188 12.34 16.99 23.70
CA TYR A 1188 12.16 16.29 24.98
C TYR A 1188 12.54 14.81 24.85
N LEU A 1189 12.97 14.22 25.96
CA LEU A 1189 13.37 12.82 26.00
C LEU A 1189 12.14 11.94 26.19
N TYR A 1190 11.55 11.46 25.11
CA TYR A 1190 10.53 10.41 25.12
C TYR A 1190 11.23 9.04 25.03
N PRO A 1191 11.13 8.17 26.05
CA PRO A 1191 11.58 6.80 25.91
C PRO A 1191 10.83 6.09 24.77
N PRO A 1192 11.52 5.31 23.92
CA PRO A 1192 10.91 4.62 22.79
C PRO A 1192 9.83 3.63 23.26
N GLN A 1193 8.76 3.49 22.48
CA GLN A 1193 7.67 2.56 22.75
C GLN A 1193 7.53 1.58 21.58
N PRO A 1194 7.34 0.28 21.85
CA PRO A 1194 7.04 -0.68 20.80
C PRO A 1194 5.58 -0.61 20.36
N VAL A 1195 5.29 -1.17 19.18
CA VAL A 1195 3.94 -1.22 18.60
C VAL A 1195 3.36 -2.65 18.51
N GLY A 1196 4.12 -3.65 18.97
CA GLY A 1196 3.65 -5.03 19.14
C GLY A 1196 3.19 -5.35 20.56
N SER A 1197 2.42 -6.44 20.73
CA SER A 1197 1.74 -6.77 21.99
C SER A 1197 2.67 -6.75 23.22
N TRP A 1198 2.29 -5.94 24.22
CA TRP A 1198 2.91 -5.86 25.55
C TRP A 1198 2.95 -7.19 26.30
N VAL A 1199 2.03 -8.08 25.93
CA VAL A 1199 1.93 -9.44 26.44
C VAL A 1199 2.48 -10.37 25.37
N PRO A 1200 3.50 -11.20 25.66
CA PRO A 1200 3.88 -12.24 24.72
C PRO A 1200 2.68 -13.16 24.53
N ALA A 1201 2.33 -13.44 23.26
CA ALA A 1201 1.62 -14.68 22.98
C ALA A 1201 2.43 -15.82 23.63
N PRO A 1202 1.80 -16.78 24.33
CA PRO A 1202 2.53 -17.92 24.85
C PRO A 1202 3.29 -18.55 23.68
N GLN A 1203 4.63 -18.49 23.73
CA GLN A 1203 5.50 -19.10 22.74
C GLN A 1203 5.09 -20.57 22.63
N ARG A 1204 4.55 -20.95 21.46
CA ARG A 1204 4.29 -22.34 21.09
C ARG A 1204 5.46 -22.87 20.29
#